data_AF-A0A7X8YEH0-F1
#
_entry.id   AF-A0A7X8YEH0-F1
#
_cell.length_a   1.000
_cell.length_b   1.000
_cell.length_c   1.000
_cell.angle_alpha   90.00
_cell.angle_beta   90.00
_cell.angle_gamma   90.00
#
_symmetry.space_group_name_H-M   'P 1'
#
loop_
_entity.id
_entity.type
_entity.pdbx_description
1 polymer ?
#
loop_
_entity_poly.entity_id
_entity_poly.type
_entity_poly.pdbx_seq_one_letter_code
_entity_poly.pdbx_strand_id
1 'polypeptide(L)'
;MFTGIVTGTGTVTERIPDPTKGVERLSFEAPGHTESLALGGSIAVNGVCVSAVDIQAELITVELIPETLKRSTFGELAPGHRVNLERCLPSGARLDGHVVQGHVDGIATLTERDLNDGRHRFEIPGDLAEFIAEKGSIAIDGVSLTITDVGDRWFEVGLIPATLNETTLGTKEIGSNVNIEVDVLAKYVRRMLGFDNGALKPIGETELPVVPKPDTPAPLLDSIEVALNQLAAGRPVIVVDDADRENEGDLVFPAAAATPELMGFTIRYSSGVICTPMTAERAQHLNLPPMVTDNQDPKGTAYTISCDAVDVHSTGISAADRAITARVLADADSSSASLTRPGHIFPLIADSRGVRGRDGHTEAAVDLCRLSGHPEVGVIAELVHDDGSMMRLPALREFADTHDLALISIADLIEYRGGTANPEAVRESYLASWDTPEQEAAKLVTGGPVITLPTDFGAFTAQVWVENTTSGQPGHEHLLVSAQGTAAQQSPLVRLHSECLTGDVMHSHRCDCGTQLVSALETIHEAGGHLLYLRGHEGRGIGLANKLRAYKLQEQGADTVEANEMLGLAAELRDYTGAAAILHSAGITRLRLLTNNPAKVRALAATGLEVEQVPSNGIVHEHNARYLRTKRDKMAHMLDHLALNEQNETTAPTGEQS
;
A
#
# COMPACT_ATOMS: atom_id res chain seq x y z
N MET A 1 -22.26 26.15 6.37
CA MET A 1 -21.39 26.16 7.57
C MET A 1 -21.91 27.24 8.49
N PHE A 2 -22.03 26.88 9.75
CA PHE A 2 -22.58 27.67 10.84
C PHE A 2 -21.51 27.81 11.92
N THR A 3 -21.83 28.59 12.95
CA THR A 3 -20.95 28.82 14.10
C THR A 3 -21.58 28.43 15.42
N GLY A 4 -22.86 28.07 15.39
CA GLY A 4 -23.65 27.83 16.58
C GLY A 4 -23.96 29.10 17.37
N ILE A 5 -23.78 30.27 16.77
CA ILE A 5 -24.26 31.53 17.33
C ILE A 5 -25.66 31.74 16.77
N VAL A 6 -26.66 31.30 17.53
CA VAL A 6 -28.07 31.44 17.16
C VAL A 6 -28.41 32.92 17.00
N THR A 7 -28.86 33.31 15.82
CA THR A 7 -29.17 34.70 15.46
C THR A 7 -30.65 35.05 15.65
N GLY A 8 -31.50 34.06 15.95
CA GLY A 8 -32.89 34.28 16.31
C GLY A 8 -33.63 32.99 16.62
N THR A 9 -34.92 33.13 16.97
CA THR A 9 -35.82 32.00 17.16
C THR A 9 -37.04 32.12 16.25
N GLY A 10 -37.55 30.97 15.84
CA GLY A 10 -38.74 30.82 15.02
C GLY A 10 -39.83 30.02 15.71
N THR A 11 -40.98 29.89 15.05
CA THR A 11 -42.11 29.09 15.52
C THR A 11 -42.57 28.15 14.42
N VAL A 12 -42.66 26.85 14.71
CA VAL A 12 -43.24 25.86 13.79
C VAL A 12 -44.71 26.20 13.57
N THR A 13 -45.12 26.31 12.31
CA THR A 13 -46.52 26.60 11.94
C THR A 13 -47.23 25.35 11.47
N GLU A 14 -46.53 24.47 10.75
CA GLU A 14 -47.13 23.31 10.13
C GLU A 14 -46.11 22.18 9.93
N ARG A 15 -46.59 20.94 10.00
CA ARG A 15 -45.81 19.75 9.67
C ARG A 15 -46.73 18.74 8.96
N ILE A 16 -46.42 18.44 7.70
CA ILE A 16 -47.28 17.61 6.83
C ILE A 16 -46.46 16.52 6.14
N PRO A 17 -46.77 15.24 6.35
CA PRO A 17 -46.21 14.16 5.55
C PRO A 17 -46.62 14.28 4.07
N ASP A 18 -45.67 14.15 3.14
CA ASP A 18 -45.89 14.03 1.70
C ASP A 18 -45.54 12.60 1.24
N PRO A 19 -46.45 11.63 1.39
CA PRO A 19 -46.19 10.23 1.09
C PRO A 19 -45.90 9.98 -0.40
N THR A 20 -46.26 10.90 -1.29
CA THR A 20 -45.98 10.77 -2.73
C THR A 20 -44.51 11.01 -3.06
N LYS A 21 -43.85 11.87 -2.28
CA LYS A 21 -42.43 12.19 -2.40
C LYS A 21 -41.55 11.44 -1.37
N GLY A 22 -42.16 10.80 -0.38
CA GLY A 22 -41.44 10.10 0.69
C GLY A 22 -40.71 11.05 1.65
N VAL A 23 -41.18 12.30 1.76
CA VAL A 23 -40.61 13.35 2.62
C VAL A 23 -41.69 13.95 3.51
N GLU A 24 -41.29 14.68 4.54
CA GLU A 24 -42.20 15.44 5.39
C GLU A 24 -41.92 16.94 5.25
N ARG A 25 -42.94 17.76 5.01
CA ARG A 25 -42.79 19.22 4.98
C ARG A 25 -42.88 19.79 6.37
N LEU A 26 -41.92 20.63 6.71
CA LEU A 26 -41.93 21.42 7.95
C LEU A 26 -41.93 22.90 7.58
N SER A 27 -42.91 23.64 8.08
CA SER A 27 -43.06 25.07 7.89
C SER A 27 -42.88 25.79 9.22
N PHE A 28 -42.11 26.87 9.23
CA PHE A 28 -41.86 27.66 10.42
C PHE A 28 -41.65 29.14 10.08
N GLU A 29 -42.07 30.01 10.99
CA GLU A 29 -41.75 31.42 10.96
C GLU A 29 -40.27 31.62 11.30
N ALA A 30 -39.59 32.44 10.51
CA ALA A 30 -38.17 32.71 10.63
C ALA A 30 -37.87 34.23 10.58
N PRO A 31 -38.34 35.01 11.57
CA PRO A 31 -38.29 36.48 11.53
C PRO A 31 -36.87 37.01 11.30
N GLY A 32 -36.65 37.78 10.25
CA GLY A 32 -35.36 38.38 9.91
C GLY A 32 -34.34 37.40 9.33
N HIS A 33 -34.75 36.18 8.97
CA HIS A 33 -33.87 35.13 8.43
C HIS A 33 -34.22 34.73 6.99
N THR A 34 -35.17 35.42 6.35
CA THR A 34 -35.52 35.19 4.93
C THR A 34 -34.79 36.12 3.97
N GLU A 35 -34.23 37.23 4.46
CA GLU A 35 -33.49 38.18 3.63
C GLU A 35 -32.27 37.51 2.97
N SER A 36 -32.16 37.67 1.65
CA SER A 36 -31.11 37.06 0.82
C SER A 36 -31.03 35.52 0.91
N LEU A 37 -32.10 34.85 1.36
CA LEU A 37 -32.24 33.41 1.27
C LEU A 37 -32.93 33.04 -0.05
N ALA A 38 -32.20 32.38 -0.95
CA ALA A 38 -32.76 31.82 -2.16
C ALA A 38 -33.39 30.44 -1.91
N LEU A 39 -34.30 30.01 -2.78
CA LEU A 39 -34.74 28.62 -2.81
C LEU A 39 -33.55 27.68 -2.99
N GLY A 40 -33.53 26.58 -2.24
CA GLY A 40 -32.41 25.66 -2.11
C GLY A 40 -31.32 26.12 -1.13
N GLY A 41 -31.34 27.38 -0.71
CA GLY A 41 -30.40 27.92 0.26
C GLY A 41 -30.60 27.33 1.64
N SER A 42 -29.49 27.14 2.36
CA SER A 42 -29.48 26.47 3.66
C SER A 42 -29.74 27.42 4.83
N ILE A 43 -30.39 26.89 5.86
CA ILE A 43 -30.62 27.50 7.18
C ILE A 43 -30.51 26.40 8.23
N ALA A 44 -29.92 26.70 9.39
CA ALA A 44 -29.91 25.77 10.52
C ALA A 44 -31.17 25.99 11.36
N VAL A 45 -31.89 24.92 11.67
CA VAL A 45 -33.06 24.91 12.55
C VAL A 45 -32.82 23.91 13.67
N ASN A 46 -32.72 24.39 14.92
CA ASN A 46 -32.23 23.60 16.06
C ASN A 46 -30.91 22.85 15.72
N GLY A 47 -30.01 23.51 14.99
CA GLY A 47 -28.74 22.93 14.58
C GLY A 47 -28.80 21.93 13.41
N VAL A 48 -29.97 21.66 12.83
CA VAL A 48 -30.08 20.82 11.61
C VAL A 48 -30.03 21.72 10.39
N CYS A 49 -29.07 21.47 9.49
CA CYS A 49 -29.01 22.14 8.19
C CYS A 49 -30.15 21.65 7.28
N VAL A 50 -31.03 22.57 6.89
CA VAL A 50 -32.15 22.31 5.98
C VAL A 50 -32.15 23.32 4.84
N SER A 51 -32.67 22.91 3.69
CA SER A 51 -32.79 23.76 2.50
C SER A 51 -34.22 24.27 2.32
N ALA A 52 -34.37 25.58 2.15
CA ALA A 52 -35.66 26.21 1.90
C ALA A 52 -36.24 25.78 0.54
N VAL A 53 -37.45 25.20 0.54
CA VAL A 53 -38.16 24.80 -0.69
C VAL A 53 -39.28 25.77 -1.06
N ASP A 54 -39.77 26.55 -0.08
CA ASP A 54 -40.68 27.68 -0.28
C ASP A 54 -40.38 28.76 0.77
N ILE A 55 -40.54 30.02 0.37
CA ILE A 55 -40.30 31.20 1.22
C ILE A 55 -41.40 32.21 0.94
N GLN A 56 -42.20 32.53 1.96
CA GLN A 56 -43.29 33.49 1.87
C GLN A 56 -43.18 34.51 3.00
N ALA A 57 -42.69 35.70 2.68
CA ALA A 57 -42.34 36.73 3.66
C ALA A 57 -41.36 36.21 4.72
N GLU A 58 -41.82 35.94 5.94
CA GLU A 58 -41.03 35.38 7.04
C GLU A 58 -41.26 33.87 7.24
N LEU A 59 -42.13 33.24 6.45
CA LEU A 59 -42.39 31.80 6.52
C LEU A 59 -41.42 31.05 5.62
N ILE A 60 -40.75 30.04 6.17
CA ILE A 60 -39.91 29.10 5.41
C ILE A 60 -40.54 27.71 5.48
N THR A 61 -40.60 27.04 4.34
CA THR A 61 -40.92 25.61 4.26
C THR A 61 -39.70 24.82 3.83
N VAL A 62 -39.47 23.67 4.46
CA VAL A 62 -38.41 22.72 4.13
C VAL A 62 -38.99 21.33 3.93
N GLU A 63 -38.32 20.49 3.14
CA GLU A 63 -38.65 19.07 2.98
C GLU A 63 -37.62 18.22 3.77
N LEU A 64 -38.11 17.35 4.64
CA LEU A 64 -37.33 16.49 5.53
C LEU A 64 -37.37 15.05 5.03
N ILE A 65 -36.21 14.45 4.82
CA ILE A 65 -36.10 13.03 4.48
C ILE A 65 -36.23 12.16 5.75
N PRO A 66 -36.58 10.86 5.61
CA PRO A 66 -36.76 9.97 6.75
C PRO A 66 -35.55 9.87 7.70
N GLU A 67 -34.33 9.92 7.16
CA GLU A 67 -33.12 9.86 7.99
C GLU A 67 -32.96 11.10 8.89
N THR A 68 -33.26 12.30 8.37
CA THR A 68 -33.24 13.55 9.16
C THR A 68 -34.26 13.50 10.30
N LEU A 69 -35.45 12.99 10.05
CA LEU A 69 -36.49 12.83 11.08
C LEU A 69 -36.10 11.80 12.15
N LYS A 70 -35.41 10.73 11.74
CA LYS A 70 -34.94 9.68 12.65
C LYS A 70 -33.79 10.14 13.54
N ARG A 71 -32.90 10.99 13.02
CA ARG A 71 -31.65 11.40 13.68
C ARG A 71 -31.76 12.70 14.49
N SER A 72 -32.85 13.44 14.35
CA SER A 72 -33.04 14.73 15.00
C SER A 72 -34.37 14.82 15.75
N THR A 73 -34.51 15.85 16.59
CA THR A 73 -35.73 16.17 17.33
C THR A 73 -36.89 16.65 16.45
N PHE A 74 -36.72 16.75 15.12
CA PHE A 74 -37.78 17.17 14.21
C PHE A 74 -39.02 16.27 14.25
N GLY A 75 -38.86 14.97 14.58
CA GLY A 75 -39.99 14.07 14.78
C GLY A 75 -40.92 14.48 15.94
N GLU A 76 -40.43 15.28 16.88
CA GLU A 76 -41.14 15.78 18.07
C GLU A 76 -41.73 17.18 17.87
N LEU A 77 -41.40 17.85 16.77
CA LEU A 77 -41.90 19.19 16.49
C LEU A 77 -43.38 19.16 16.13
N ALA A 78 -44.11 20.11 16.70
CA ALA A 78 -45.52 20.36 16.46
C ALA A 78 -45.75 21.87 16.26
N PRO A 79 -46.85 22.27 15.59
CA PRO A 79 -47.23 23.67 15.48
C PRO A 79 -47.24 24.38 16.85
N GLY A 80 -46.62 25.56 16.92
CA GLY A 80 -46.41 26.35 18.13
C GLY A 80 -45.08 26.10 18.85
N HIS A 81 -44.32 25.04 18.49
CA HIS A 81 -42.99 24.82 19.07
C HIS A 81 -41.99 25.87 18.59
N ARG A 82 -41.17 26.38 19.51
CA ARG A 82 -40.07 27.30 19.20
C ARG A 82 -38.84 26.55 18.71
N VAL A 83 -38.11 27.16 17.79
CA VAL A 83 -36.86 26.62 17.22
C VAL A 83 -35.77 27.68 17.18
N ASN A 84 -34.51 27.28 17.34
CA ASN A 84 -33.34 28.13 17.12
C ASN A 84 -33.05 28.25 15.62
N LEU A 85 -32.66 29.43 15.16
CA LEU A 85 -32.36 29.71 13.76
C LEU A 85 -30.96 30.33 13.60
N GLU A 86 -30.23 29.87 12.60
CA GLU A 86 -28.96 30.46 12.18
C GLU A 86 -28.82 30.40 10.65
N ARG A 87 -28.40 31.51 10.03
CA ARG A 87 -28.07 31.56 8.59
C ARG A 87 -26.65 31.06 8.38
N CYS A 88 -26.38 30.47 7.21
CA CYS A 88 -25.01 30.13 6.83
C CYS A 88 -24.09 31.35 6.93
N LEU A 89 -22.94 31.16 7.57
CA LEU A 89 -21.95 32.22 7.70
C LEU A 89 -21.33 32.53 6.32
N PRO A 90 -21.30 33.80 5.88
CA PRO A 90 -20.63 34.18 4.64
C PRO A 90 -19.11 33.93 4.68
N SER A 91 -18.54 33.58 3.52
CA SER A 91 -17.08 33.44 3.38
C SER A 91 -16.37 34.74 3.75
N GLY A 92 -15.40 34.66 4.66
CA GLY A 92 -14.63 35.83 5.15
C GLY A 92 -15.26 36.56 6.34
N ALA A 93 -16.42 36.13 6.84
CA ALA A 93 -16.99 36.66 8.08
C ALA A 93 -16.25 36.13 9.32
N ARG A 94 -16.41 36.84 10.45
CA ARG A 94 -15.80 36.47 11.73
C ARG A 94 -16.47 35.23 12.32
N LEU A 95 -15.67 34.32 12.86
CA LEU A 95 -16.13 33.16 13.61
C LEU A 95 -16.25 33.53 15.09
N ASP A 96 -17.47 33.67 15.59
CA ASP A 96 -17.75 34.00 16.99
C ASP A 96 -18.10 32.78 17.86
N GLY A 97 -18.35 31.62 17.24
CA GLY A 97 -18.46 30.32 17.89
C GLY A 97 -17.50 29.29 17.26
N HIS A 98 -17.67 28.01 17.61
CA HIS A 98 -16.91 26.93 16.97
C HIS A 98 -17.50 26.55 15.61
N VAL A 99 -16.81 25.73 14.82
CA VAL A 99 -17.32 25.30 13.52
C VAL A 99 -18.46 24.32 13.70
N VAL A 100 -19.65 24.70 13.23
CA VAL A 100 -20.86 23.85 13.24
C VAL A 100 -21.26 23.56 11.79
N GLN A 101 -21.39 22.29 11.44
CA GLN A 101 -21.75 21.84 10.09
C GLN A 101 -23.26 21.90 9.87
N GLY A 102 -24.04 21.74 10.94
CA GLY A 102 -25.48 21.54 10.90
C GLY A 102 -25.85 20.07 10.67
N HIS A 103 -24.95 19.15 11.01
CA HIS A 103 -25.11 17.71 10.88
C HIS A 103 -25.28 17.14 12.29
N VAL A 104 -26.54 16.93 12.69
CA VAL A 104 -26.84 16.37 14.02
C VAL A 104 -26.30 14.96 14.11
N ASP A 105 -25.38 14.74 15.05
CA ASP A 105 -24.74 13.46 15.30
C ASP A 105 -25.62 12.55 16.17
N GLY A 106 -26.49 13.13 17.01
CA GLY A 106 -27.49 12.40 17.76
C GLY A 106 -28.37 13.27 18.65
N ILE A 107 -29.14 12.62 19.51
CA ILE A 107 -30.09 13.27 20.44
C ILE A 107 -29.63 13.00 21.86
N ALA A 108 -29.50 14.06 22.66
CA ALA A 108 -29.28 13.98 24.10
C ALA A 108 -30.53 14.40 24.87
N THR A 109 -30.60 14.01 26.13
CA THR A 109 -31.72 14.33 27.02
C THR A 109 -31.25 15.17 28.19
N LEU A 110 -31.91 16.30 28.44
CA LEU A 110 -31.63 17.15 29.61
C LEU A 110 -31.99 16.41 30.90
N THR A 111 -31.02 16.11 31.76
CA THR A 111 -31.24 15.35 33.00
C THR A 111 -31.17 16.20 34.25
N GLU A 112 -30.36 17.26 34.26
CA GLU A 112 -30.28 18.20 35.37
C GLU A 112 -30.25 19.64 34.89
N ARG A 113 -30.86 20.51 35.68
CA ARG A 113 -30.96 21.94 35.39
C ARG A 113 -30.79 22.73 36.69
N ASP A 114 -29.69 23.48 36.79
CA ASP A 114 -29.46 24.45 37.86
C ASP A 114 -29.72 25.86 37.34
N LEU A 115 -30.79 26.47 37.83
CA LEU A 115 -31.18 27.83 37.45
C LEU A 115 -30.37 28.91 38.17
N ASN A 116 -29.66 28.57 39.24
CA ASN A 116 -28.93 29.57 40.05
C ASN A 116 -27.58 29.94 39.44
N ASP A 117 -26.92 29.01 38.75
CA ASP A 117 -25.64 29.24 38.08
C ASP A 117 -25.61 28.80 36.60
N GLY A 118 -26.76 28.39 36.05
CA GLY A 118 -26.93 28.12 34.63
C GLY A 118 -26.35 26.79 34.17
N ARG A 119 -25.92 25.91 35.08
CA ARG A 119 -25.43 24.57 34.70
C ARG A 119 -26.56 23.67 34.23
N HIS A 120 -26.38 23.04 33.07
CA HIS A 120 -27.30 22.04 32.52
C HIS A 120 -26.51 20.78 32.22
N ARG A 121 -27.04 19.62 32.62
CA ARG A 121 -26.45 18.30 32.37
C ARG A 121 -27.32 17.53 31.40
N PHE A 122 -26.67 16.89 30.44
CA PHE A 122 -27.34 16.12 29.39
C PHE A 122 -26.82 14.69 29.40
N GLU A 123 -27.72 13.72 29.38
CA GLU A 123 -27.40 12.33 29.08
C GLU A 123 -27.19 12.19 27.57
N ILE A 124 -26.10 11.53 27.18
CA ILE A 124 -25.68 11.37 25.78
C ILE A 124 -25.65 9.88 25.37
N PRO A 125 -25.95 9.56 24.10
CA PRO A 125 -25.72 8.22 23.55
C PRO A 125 -24.27 7.76 23.77
N GLY A 126 -24.09 6.48 24.11
CA GLY A 126 -22.77 5.96 24.51
C GLY A 126 -21.74 5.97 23.37
N ASP A 127 -22.19 5.87 22.13
CA ASP A 127 -21.38 6.02 20.92
C ASP A 127 -20.90 7.46 20.70
N LEU A 128 -21.56 8.47 21.28
CA LEU A 128 -21.15 9.87 21.19
C LEU A 128 -20.31 10.35 22.38
N ALA A 129 -20.32 9.62 23.50
CA ALA A 129 -19.62 10.01 24.72
C ALA A 129 -18.10 10.19 24.51
N GLU A 130 -17.49 9.41 23.62
CA GLU A 130 -16.05 9.47 23.34
C GLU A 130 -15.58 10.75 22.63
N PHE A 131 -16.50 11.51 22.04
CA PHE A 131 -16.20 12.77 21.37
C PHE A 131 -16.35 13.97 22.31
N ILE A 132 -16.81 13.74 23.54
CA ILE A 132 -17.03 14.77 24.55
C ILE A 132 -15.77 14.89 25.40
N ALA A 133 -15.23 16.10 25.49
CA ALA A 133 -14.09 16.41 26.33
C ALA A 133 -14.39 17.61 27.22
N GLU A 134 -13.91 17.59 28.47
CA GLU A 134 -13.96 18.77 29.32
C GLU A 134 -13.21 19.93 28.63
N LYS A 135 -13.80 21.13 28.64
CA LYS A 135 -13.35 22.32 27.89
C LYS A 135 -13.40 22.19 26.37
N GLY A 136 -13.97 21.10 25.84
CA GLY A 136 -14.28 20.94 24.43
C GLY A 136 -15.51 21.76 23.98
N SER A 137 -15.69 21.87 22.67
CA SER A 137 -16.86 22.51 22.06
C SER A 137 -17.97 21.50 21.79
N ILE A 138 -19.22 21.95 21.91
CA ILE A 138 -20.40 21.17 21.54
C ILE A 138 -21.50 22.10 21.05
N ALA A 139 -22.31 21.67 20.06
CA ALA A 139 -23.53 22.36 19.68
C ALA A 139 -24.76 21.65 20.24
N ILE A 140 -25.63 22.37 20.95
CA ILE A 140 -26.90 21.86 21.50
C ILE A 140 -28.06 22.63 20.90
N ASP A 141 -28.94 21.96 20.14
CA ASP A 141 -29.97 22.60 19.31
C ASP A 141 -29.38 23.76 18.46
N GLY A 142 -28.15 23.58 17.98
CA GLY A 142 -27.42 24.59 17.20
C GLY A 142 -26.76 25.69 18.03
N VAL A 143 -26.77 25.62 19.36
CA VAL A 143 -26.08 26.60 20.22
C VAL A 143 -24.67 26.10 20.55
N SER A 144 -23.64 26.84 20.13
CA SER A 144 -22.24 26.58 20.44
C SER A 144 -21.92 26.85 21.91
N LEU A 145 -21.45 25.83 22.62
CA LEU A 145 -21.17 25.87 24.06
C LEU A 145 -19.83 25.21 24.37
N THR A 146 -19.30 25.54 25.55
CA THR A 146 -18.11 24.88 26.11
C THR A 146 -18.53 23.93 27.22
N ILE A 147 -18.04 22.69 27.15
CA ILE A 147 -18.31 21.65 28.14
C ILE A 147 -17.57 21.99 29.45
N THR A 148 -18.31 22.02 30.56
CA THR A 148 -17.77 22.33 31.88
C THR A 148 -17.31 21.10 32.65
N ASP A 149 -17.99 19.97 32.45
CA ASP A 149 -17.69 18.69 33.11
C ASP A 149 -18.19 17.50 32.26
N VAL A 150 -17.62 16.31 32.46
CA VAL A 150 -17.93 15.09 31.70
C VAL A 150 -18.00 13.85 32.59
N GLY A 151 -18.89 12.91 32.26
CA GLY A 151 -18.91 11.57 32.82
C GLY A 151 -19.19 10.52 31.76
N ASP A 152 -19.28 9.24 32.15
CA ASP A 152 -19.32 8.11 31.20
C ASP A 152 -20.39 8.21 30.10
N ARG A 153 -21.56 8.77 30.43
CA ARG A 153 -22.70 8.94 29.51
C ARG A 153 -23.42 10.26 29.71
N TRP A 154 -22.74 11.26 30.23
CA TRP A 154 -23.31 12.59 30.40
C TRP A 154 -22.25 13.67 30.24
N PHE A 155 -22.69 14.88 29.91
CA PHE A 155 -21.84 16.06 29.90
C PHE A 155 -22.59 17.26 30.47
N GLU A 156 -21.86 18.26 30.91
CA GLU A 156 -22.39 19.48 31.50
C GLU A 156 -21.91 20.71 30.74
N VAL A 157 -22.77 21.72 30.67
CA VAL A 157 -22.46 23.03 30.09
C VAL A 157 -22.95 24.14 31.02
N GLY A 158 -22.24 25.27 31.01
CA GLY A 158 -22.69 26.50 31.66
C GLY A 158 -23.40 27.40 30.66
N LEU A 159 -24.65 27.78 30.96
CA LEU A 159 -25.43 28.70 30.16
C LEU A 159 -25.47 30.08 30.81
N ILE A 160 -24.97 31.09 30.10
CA ILE A 160 -25.08 32.48 30.56
C ILE A 160 -26.54 32.98 30.40
N PRO A 161 -26.94 34.03 31.15
CA PRO A 161 -28.31 34.56 31.07
C PRO A 161 -28.76 34.94 29.65
N ALA A 162 -27.87 35.48 28.82
CA ALA A 162 -28.18 35.81 27.43
C ALA A 162 -28.58 34.56 26.63
N THR A 163 -27.77 33.48 26.69
CA THR A 163 -28.06 32.20 26.02
C THR A 163 -29.40 31.60 26.48
N LEU A 164 -29.70 31.67 27.78
CA LEU A 164 -30.98 31.19 28.32
C LEU A 164 -32.18 31.99 27.77
N ASN A 165 -32.03 33.30 27.62
CA ASN A 165 -33.11 34.18 27.17
C ASN A 165 -33.32 34.15 25.64
N GLU A 166 -32.23 34.05 24.89
CA GLU A 166 -32.22 34.26 23.43
C GLU A 166 -32.36 32.96 22.64
N THR A 167 -32.21 31.80 23.28
CA THR A 167 -32.33 30.48 22.63
C THR A 167 -33.45 29.65 23.25
N THR A 168 -33.80 28.52 22.62
CA THR A 168 -34.77 27.57 23.16
C THR A 168 -34.31 26.87 24.44
N LEU A 169 -32.99 26.85 24.73
CA LEU A 169 -32.42 26.10 25.85
C LEU A 169 -32.94 26.57 27.22
N GLY A 170 -33.23 27.86 27.40
CA GLY A 170 -33.80 28.36 28.65
C GLY A 170 -35.25 27.94 28.91
N THR A 171 -35.93 27.36 27.92
CA THR A 171 -37.29 26.84 28.07
C THR A 171 -37.36 25.31 28.14
N LYS A 172 -36.23 24.61 27.98
CA LYS A 172 -36.20 23.14 28.08
C LYS A 172 -36.41 22.70 29.52
N GLU A 173 -37.24 21.66 29.68
CA GLU A 173 -37.50 21.00 30.95
C GLU A 173 -36.68 19.71 31.07
N ILE A 174 -36.45 19.24 32.30
CA ILE A 174 -35.80 17.93 32.51
C ILE A 174 -36.62 16.86 31.78
N GLY A 175 -35.93 16.01 31.01
CA GLY A 175 -36.51 15.03 30.09
C GLY A 175 -36.66 15.52 28.65
N SER A 176 -36.39 16.81 28.37
CA SER A 176 -36.44 17.33 27.00
C SER A 176 -35.29 16.79 26.16
N ASN A 177 -35.58 16.40 24.93
CA ASN A 177 -34.59 16.03 23.94
C ASN A 177 -34.03 17.27 23.22
N VAL A 178 -32.76 17.17 22.85
CA VAL A 178 -32.00 18.20 22.12
C VAL A 178 -31.11 17.55 21.08
N ASN A 179 -30.94 18.22 19.93
CA ASN A 179 -29.99 17.83 18.90
C ASN A 179 -28.57 18.13 19.37
N ILE A 180 -27.66 17.17 19.17
CA ILE A 180 -26.24 17.33 19.48
C ILE A 180 -25.42 17.24 18.21
N GLU A 181 -24.49 18.18 18.05
CA GLU A 181 -23.37 18.07 17.13
C GLU A 181 -22.07 18.19 17.94
N VAL A 182 -21.21 17.16 17.84
CA VAL A 182 -19.92 17.12 18.52
C VAL A 182 -18.85 17.85 17.71
N ASP A 183 -17.75 18.23 18.34
CA ASP A 183 -16.67 18.98 17.68
C ASP A 183 -16.16 18.24 16.42
N VAL A 184 -16.14 18.96 15.29
CA VAL A 184 -15.68 18.43 14.00
C VAL A 184 -14.26 17.88 14.08
N LEU A 185 -13.38 18.49 14.87
CA LEU A 185 -12.02 18.01 15.08
C LEU A 185 -12.02 16.69 15.86
N ALA A 186 -12.88 16.55 16.88
CA ALA A 186 -13.01 15.29 17.61
C ALA A 186 -13.45 14.14 16.68
N LYS A 187 -14.35 14.41 15.73
CA LYS A 187 -14.79 13.42 14.73
C LYS A 187 -13.65 12.93 13.84
N TYR A 188 -12.85 13.86 13.29
CA TYR A 188 -11.71 13.48 12.44
C TYR A 188 -10.56 12.87 13.24
N VAL A 189 -10.26 13.38 14.44
CA VAL A 189 -9.25 12.80 15.32
C VAL A 189 -9.65 11.38 15.73
N ARG A 190 -10.91 11.14 16.10
CA ARG A 190 -11.37 9.80 16.42
C ARG A 190 -11.36 8.89 15.19
N ARG A 191 -11.72 9.40 14.00
CA ARG A 191 -11.59 8.66 12.74
C ARG A 191 -10.13 8.31 12.45
N MET A 192 -9.20 9.23 12.70
CA MET A 192 -7.76 9.05 12.56
C MET A 192 -7.18 8.05 13.57
N LEU A 193 -7.50 8.21 14.84
CA LEU A 193 -7.14 7.26 15.90
C LEU A 193 -7.82 5.91 15.72
N GLY A 194 -8.96 5.86 15.03
CA GLY A 194 -9.61 4.63 14.58
C GLY A 194 -8.81 3.90 13.51
N PHE A 195 -8.01 4.61 12.70
CA PHE A 195 -7.02 4.00 11.80
C PHE A 195 -5.82 3.44 12.57
N ASP A 196 -5.37 4.10 13.65
CA ASP A 196 -4.22 3.62 14.46
C ASP A 196 -4.59 2.53 15.49
N ASN A 197 -5.81 2.51 16.02
CA ASN A 197 -6.24 1.60 17.10
C ASN A 197 -7.30 0.55 16.70
N GLY A 198 -7.63 0.40 15.41
CA GLY A 198 -8.53 -0.65 14.91
C GLY A 198 -9.99 -0.61 15.40
N ALA A 199 -10.44 0.52 16.01
CA ALA A 199 -11.73 0.60 16.70
C ALA A 199 -12.91 1.12 15.84
N LEU A 200 -12.67 1.66 14.65
CA LEU A 200 -13.72 1.98 13.66
C LEU A 200 -13.36 1.34 12.31
N LYS A 201 -13.74 0.07 12.17
CA LYS A 201 -13.67 -0.66 10.90
C LYS A 201 -14.39 0.13 9.80
N PRO A 202 -13.78 0.36 8.63
CA PRO A 202 -14.47 0.86 7.46
C PRO A 202 -15.69 -0.04 7.19
N ILE A 203 -16.85 0.56 6.94
CA ILE A 203 -17.93 -0.17 6.29
C ILE A 203 -17.40 -0.52 4.89
N GLY A 204 -17.02 -1.79 4.71
CA GLY A 204 -16.46 -2.30 3.46
C GLY A 204 -15.00 -2.75 3.51
N GLU A 205 -14.40 -2.99 4.67
CA GLU A 205 -13.16 -3.77 4.75
C GLU A 205 -13.34 -4.89 5.77
N THR A 206 -13.75 -6.07 5.29
CA THR A 206 -13.28 -7.30 5.91
C THR A 206 -11.79 -7.36 5.66
N GLU A 207 -11.03 -6.85 6.65
CA GLU A 207 -9.59 -7.05 6.73
C GLU A 207 -9.31 -8.53 6.48
N LEU A 208 -8.52 -8.75 5.45
CA LEU A 208 -7.90 -10.02 5.20
C LEU A 208 -7.02 -10.36 6.41
N PRO A 209 -6.97 -11.63 6.84
CA PRO A 209 -6.27 -12.01 8.06
C PRO A 209 -4.81 -11.55 8.04
N VAL A 210 -4.38 -10.90 9.12
CA VAL A 210 -3.01 -10.45 9.33
C VAL A 210 -2.11 -11.67 9.46
N VAL A 211 -1.27 -11.89 8.45
CA VAL A 211 -0.16 -12.84 8.51
C VAL A 211 1.07 -12.02 8.93
N PRO A 212 1.77 -12.37 10.03
CA PRO A 212 2.91 -11.60 10.48
C PRO A 212 4.02 -11.60 9.42
N LYS A 213 4.32 -10.42 8.87
CA LYS A 213 5.51 -10.20 8.03
C LYS A 213 6.77 -10.27 8.92
N PRO A 214 7.87 -10.87 8.44
CA PRO A 214 9.15 -10.84 9.17
C PRO A 214 9.65 -9.39 9.33
N ASP A 215 10.29 -9.06 10.45
CA ASP A 215 10.82 -7.72 10.81
C ASP A 215 12.05 -7.26 9.95
N THR A 216 12.11 -7.64 8.68
CA THR A 216 13.20 -7.31 7.75
C THR A 216 12.64 -6.46 6.60
N PRO A 217 13.38 -5.48 6.04
CA PRO A 217 12.92 -4.76 4.85
C PRO A 217 12.45 -5.75 3.79
N ALA A 218 11.27 -5.52 3.20
CA ALA A 218 10.67 -6.47 2.27
C ALA A 218 11.61 -6.67 1.07
N PRO A 219 11.88 -7.92 0.65
CA PRO A 219 12.57 -8.16 -0.61
C PRO A 219 11.76 -7.55 -1.78
N LEU A 220 12.44 -7.18 -2.87
CA LEU A 220 11.80 -6.60 -4.06
C LEU A 220 10.61 -7.45 -4.53
N LEU A 221 10.76 -8.77 -4.48
CA LEU A 221 9.70 -9.75 -4.71
C LEU A 221 9.56 -10.61 -3.46
N ASP A 222 8.32 -10.90 -3.10
CA ASP A 222 7.96 -11.83 -2.03
C ASP A 222 8.11 -13.29 -2.51
N SER A 223 8.26 -14.24 -1.59
CA SER A 223 8.28 -15.67 -1.94
C SER A 223 6.90 -16.14 -2.44
N ILE A 224 6.87 -17.12 -3.33
CA ILE A 224 5.62 -17.73 -3.82
C ILE A 224 4.76 -18.24 -2.66
N GLU A 225 5.35 -18.80 -1.61
CA GLU A 225 4.63 -19.29 -0.43
C GLU A 225 3.84 -18.18 0.29
N VAL A 226 4.38 -16.96 0.36
CA VAL A 226 3.68 -15.80 0.94
C VAL A 226 2.47 -15.45 0.09
N ALA A 227 2.62 -15.41 -1.24
CA ALA A 227 1.51 -15.18 -2.16
C ALA A 227 0.44 -16.28 -2.06
N LEU A 228 0.84 -17.55 -1.98
CA LEU A 228 -0.10 -18.67 -1.84
C LEU A 228 -0.88 -18.61 -0.51
N ASN A 229 -0.24 -18.20 0.59
CA ASN A 229 -0.91 -18.00 1.87
C ASN A 229 -1.92 -16.86 1.82
N GLN A 230 -1.57 -15.75 1.16
CA GLN A 230 -2.49 -14.64 0.91
C GLN A 230 -3.69 -15.10 0.07
N LEU A 231 -3.45 -15.76 -1.06
CA LEU A 231 -4.49 -16.26 -1.94
C LEU A 231 -5.43 -17.27 -1.27
N ALA A 232 -4.88 -18.21 -0.50
CA ALA A 232 -5.67 -19.20 0.25
C ALA A 232 -6.60 -18.56 1.29
N ALA A 233 -6.25 -17.36 1.77
CA ALA A 233 -7.09 -16.53 2.63
C ALA A 233 -8.05 -15.60 1.86
N GLY A 234 -8.13 -15.74 0.52
CA GLY A 234 -8.93 -14.89 -0.36
C GLY A 234 -8.36 -13.49 -0.59
N ARG A 235 -7.08 -13.25 -0.23
CA ARG A 235 -6.40 -11.97 -0.48
C ARG A 235 -5.96 -11.87 -1.95
N PRO A 236 -5.93 -10.65 -2.52
CA PRO A 236 -5.21 -10.44 -3.76
C PRO A 236 -3.70 -10.46 -3.55
N VAL A 237 -2.98 -10.73 -4.64
CA VAL A 237 -1.53 -10.57 -4.76
C VAL A 237 -1.25 -9.80 -6.05
N ILE A 238 -0.04 -9.27 -6.20
CA ILE A 238 0.42 -8.66 -7.43
C ILE A 238 1.34 -9.65 -8.14
N VAL A 239 1.11 -9.87 -9.43
CA VAL A 239 1.96 -10.68 -10.29
C VAL A 239 2.54 -9.78 -11.37
N VAL A 240 3.86 -9.79 -11.52
CA VAL A 240 4.56 -9.08 -12.59
C VAL A 240 5.10 -10.07 -13.63
N ASP A 241 5.00 -9.72 -14.90
CA ASP A 241 5.64 -10.47 -16.00
C ASP A 241 7.02 -9.92 -16.38
N ASP A 242 7.61 -10.51 -17.42
CA ASP A 242 8.94 -10.16 -17.89
C ASP A 242 8.97 -8.77 -18.58
N ALA A 243 10.12 -8.09 -18.48
CA ALA A 243 10.35 -6.75 -19.06
C ALA A 243 10.07 -6.69 -20.57
N ASP A 244 10.41 -7.76 -21.27
CA ASP A 244 10.32 -7.86 -22.73
C ASP A 244 8.92 -8.30 -23.19
N ARG A 245 8.02 -8.59 -22.23
CA ARG A 245 6.64 -9.00 -22.50
C ARG A 245 5.69 -7.80 -22.35
N GLU A 246 5.00 -7.64 -21.23
CA GLU A 246 4.11 -6.50 -20.98
C GLU A 246 4.77 -5.49 -20.01
N ASN A 247 5.68 -5.96 -19.15
CA ASN A 247 6.35 -5.21 -18.09
C ASN A 247 5.33 -4.57 -17.12
N GLU A 248 4.18 -5.22 -16.95
CA GLU A 248 3.01 -4.74 -16.22
C GLU A 248 2.77 -5.62 -14.99
N GLY A 249 2.05 -5.08 -14.00
CA GLY A 249 1.65 -5.82 -12.82
C GLY A 249 0.14 -5.97 -12.77
N ASP A 250 -0.31 -7.22 -12.62
CA ASP A 250 -1.72 -7.55 -12.45
C ASP A 250 -2.05 -7.77 -10.98
N LEU A 251 -3.18 -7.22 -10.54
CA LEU A 251 -3.80 -7.65 -9.30
C LEU A 251 -4.50 -9.00 -9.55
N VAL A 252 -4.12 -10.04 -8.81
CA VAL A 252 -4.61 -11.41 -8.98
C VAL A 252 -5.28 -11.92 -7.71
N PHE A 253 -6.50 -12.46 -7.82
CA PHE A 253 -7.17 -13.16 -6.71
C PHE A 253 -8.10 -14.29 -7.20
N PRO A 254 -8.47 -15.27 -6.35
CA PRO A 254 -9.38 -16.33 -6.75
C PRO A 254 -10.79 -15.79 -7.00
N ALA A 255 -11.41 -16.13 -8.13
CA ALA A 255 -12.73 -15.62 -8.48
C ALA A 255 -13.83 -16.06 -7.47
N ALA A 256 -13.64 -17.23 -6.85
CA ALA A 256 -14.50 -17.71 -5.75
C ALA A 256 -14.44 -16.82 -4.49
N ALA A 257 -13.35 -16.09 -4.29
CA ALA A 257 -13.14 -15.17 -3.16
C ALA A 257 -13.58 -13.73 -3.47
N ALA A 258 -14.08 -13.46 -4.67
CA ALA A 258 -14.50 -12.11 -5.05
C ALA A 258 -15.58 -11.57 -4.11
N THR A 259 -15.36 -10.38 -3.55
CA THR A 259 -16.38 -9.61 -2.81
C THR A 259 -16.63 -8.27 -3.53
N PRO A 260 -17.76 -7.57 -3.27
CA PRO A 260 -17.98 -6.23 -3.81
C PRO A 260 -16.82 -5.26 -3.48
N GLU A 261 -16.25 -5.37 -2.29
CA GLU A 261 -15.17 -4.53 -1.79
C GLU A 261 -13.86 -4.84 -2.52
N LEU A 262 -13.47 -6.11 -2.62
CA LEU A 262 -12.27 -6.53 -3.33
C LEU A 262 -12.35 -6.19 -4.83
N MET A 263 -13.52 -6.40 -5.43
CA MET A 263 -13.76 -6.00 -6.82
C MET A 263 -13.70 -4.48 -6.97
N GLY A 264 -14.29 -3.72 -6.03
CA GLY A 264 -14.22 -2.26 -6.01
C GLY A 264 -12.79 -1.72 -5.89
N PHE A 265 -11.99 -2.32 -5.02
CA PHE A 265 -10.56 -2.06 -4.88
C PHE A 265 -9.82 -2.32 -6.20
N THR A 266 -10.06 -3.49 -6.81
CA THR A 266 -9.47 -3.86 -8.10
C THR A 266 -9.81 -2.82 -9.17
N ILE A 267 -11.07 -2.40 -9.26
CA ILE A 267 -11.53 -1.38 -10.23
C ILE A 267 -10.87 -0.02 -9.97
N ARG A 268 -10.69 0.37 -8.70
CA ARG A 268 -10.14 1.70 -8.34
C ARG A 268 -8.69 1.87 -8.81
N TYR A 269 -7.89 0.81 -8.80
CA TYR A 269 -6.44 0.87 -9.03
C TYR A 269 -5.98 0.20 -10.33
N SER A 270 -6.89 -0.34 -11.12
CA SER A 270 -6.59 -0.99 -12.40
C SER A 270 -7.17 -0.25 -13.59
N SER A 271 -6.88 -0.75 -14.79
CA SER A 271 -7.50 -0.35 -16.06
C SER A 271 -9.03 -0.43 -16.04
N GLY A 272 -9.61 -1.20 -15.11
CA GLY A 272 -11.04 -1.49 -15.01
C GLY A 272 -11.53 -2.58 -15.96
N VAL A 273 -10.63 -3.13 -16.80
CA VAL A 273 -10.89 -4.30 -17.66
C VAL A 273 -10.72 -5.56 -16.81
N ILE A 274 -11.83 -6.02 -16.22
CA ILE A 274 -11.79 -7.16 -15.31
C ILE A 274 -11.82 -8.46 -16.11
N CYS A 275 -10.71 -9.17 -16.06
CA CYS A 275 -10.54 -10.45 -16.72
C CYS A 275 -10.70 -11.61 -15.75
N THR A 276 -11.20 -12.75 -16.23
CA THR A 276 -11.33 -13.98 -15.42
C THR A 276 -10.66 -15.18 -16.08
N PRO A 277 -9.35 -15.38 -15.83
CA PRO A 277 -8.62 -16.54 -16.33
C PRO A 277 -9.20 -17.86 -15.82
N MET A 278 -9.36 -18.83 -16.71
CA MET A 278 -9.85 -20.17 -16.38
C MET A 278 -9.28 -21.23 -17.32
N THR A 279 -9.48 -22.49 -16.96
CA THR A 279 -9.12 -23.61 -17.84
C THR A 279 -10.04 -23.70 -19.07
N ALA A 280 -9.54 -24.31 -20.15
CA ALA A 280 -10.32 -24.58 -21.35
C ALA A 280 -11.54 -25.46 -21.06
N GLU A 281 -11.41 -26.42 -20.15
CA GLU A 281 -12.50 -27.28 -19.70
C GLU A 281 -13.61 -26.48 -19.02
N ARG A 282 -13.24 -25.51 -18.17
CA ARG A 282 -14.22 -24.65 -17.50
C ARG A 282 -14.94 -23.73 -18.50
N ALA A 283 -14.20 -23.12 -19.41
CA ALA A 283 -14.78 -22.30 -20.48
C ALA A 283 -15.73 -23.12 -21.37
N GLN A 284 -15.36 -24.36 -21.72
CA GLN A 284 -16.22 -25.26 -22.48
C GLN A 284 -17.49 -25.64 -21.72
N HIS A 285 -17.37 -25.96 -20.42
CA HIS A 285 -18.52 -26.29 -19.57
C HIS A 285 -19.53 -25.14 -19.49
N LEU A 286 -19.03 -23.91 -19.39
CA LEU A 286 -19.85 -22.70 -19.35
C LEU A 286 -20.32 -22.25 -20.73
N ASN A 287 -19.88 -22.89 -21.83
CA ASN A 287 -20.12 -22.47 -23.21
C ASN A 287 -19.65 -21.03 -23.49
N LEU A 288 -18.37 -20.76 -23.20
CA LEU A 288 -17.68 -19.49 -23.46
C LEU A 288 -16.71 -19.67 -24.64
N PRO A 289 -17.18 -19.54 -25.90
CA PRO A 289 -16.31 -19.63 -27.08
C PRO A 289 -15.38 -18.40 -27.18
N PRO A 290 -14.27 -18.51 -27.95
CA PRO A 290 -13.41 -17.37 -28.26
C PRO A 290 -14.20 -16.18 -28.80
N MET A 291 -13.78 -14.96 -28.44
CA MET A 291 -14.44 -13.72 -28.85
C MET A 291 -14.36 -13.50 -30.37
N VAL A 292 -13.25 -13.93 -30.98
CA VAL A 292 -12.96 -13.80 -32.42
C VAL A 292 -12.47 -15.12 -32.99
N THR A 293 -12.73 -15.35 -34.28
CA THR A 293 -12.28 -16.56 -34.98
C THR A 293 -10.81 -16.54 -35.38
N ASP A 294 -10.26 -15.35 -35.64
CA ASP A 294 -8.85 -15.12 -35.99
C ASP A 294 -8.27 -14.15 -34.96
N ASN A 295 -7.45 -14.66 -34.04
CA ASN A 295 -6.87 -13.84 -32.98
C ASN A 295 -5.64 -13.10 -33.50
N GLN A 296 -5.77 -11.78 -33.64
CA GLN A 296 -4.71 -10.88 -34.12
C GLN A 296 -4.05 -10.08 -32.99
N ASP A 297 -4.37 -10.40 -31.73
CA ASP A 297 -3.71 -9.81 -30.57
C ASP A 297 -2.20 -10.14 -30.61
N PRO A 298 -1.29 -9.15 -30.51
CA PRO A 298 0.15 -9.38 -30.56
C PRO A 298 0.66 -10.36 -29.50
N LYS A 299 -0.04 -10.47 -28.37
CA LYS A 299 0.29 -11.39 -27.26
C LYS A 299 -0.53 -12.69 -27.28
N GLY A 300 -1.40 -12.85 -28.27
CA GLY A 300 -2.27 -14.01 -28.44
C GLY A 300 -3.24 -14.22 -27.29
N THR A 301 -3.66 -13.15 -26.60
CA THR A 301 -4.52 -13.21 -25.41
C THR A 301 -5.86 -13.86 -25.76
N ALA A 302 -6.18 -14.96 -25.07
CA ALA A 302 -7.26 -15.86 -25.44
C ALA A 302 -8.60 -15.43 -24.82
N TYR A 303 -9.11 -14.26 -25.25
CA TYR A 303 -10.42 -13.76 -24.84
C TYR A 303 -11.56 -14.65 -25.34
N THR A 304 -12.50 -14.93 -24.43
CA THR A 304 -13.83 -15.43 -24.77
C THR A 304 -14.83 -14.28 -24.90
N ILE A 305 -16.02 -14.57 -25.39
CA ILE A 305 -17.12 -13.59 -25.34
C ILE A 305 -17.38 -13.12 -23.90
N SER A 306 -17.64 -11.82 -23.71
CA SER A 306 -17.93 -11.30 -22.37
C SER A 306 -19.26 -11.82 -21.82
N CYS A 307 -19.39 -11.85 -20.50
CA CYS A 307 -20.58 -12.36 -19.83
C CYS A 307 -20.88 -11.66 -18.51
N ASP A 308 -22.13 -11.76 -18.07
CA ASP A 308 -22.59 -11.47 -16.71
C ASP A 308 -23.34 -12.68 -16.15
N ALA A 309 -23.43 -12.79 -14.83
CA ALA A 309 -24.38 -13.73 -14.22
C ALA A 309 -25.82 -13.31 -14.51
N VAL A 310 -26.73 -14.29 -14.60
CA VAL A 310 -28.17 -14.01 -14.77
C VAL A 310 -28.75 -13.25 -13.58
N ASP A 311 -28.29 -13.57 -12.36
CA ASP A 311 -28.82 -13.05 -11.10
C ASP A 311 -28.06 -11.83 -10.57
N VAL A 312 -27.46 -11.02 -11.44
CA VAL A 312 -26.91 -9.70 -11.04
C VAL A 312 -28.01 -8.78 -10.50
N HIS A 313 -27.66 -7.82 -9.66
CA HIS A 313 -28.63 -6.90 -9.04
C HIS A 313 -29.21 -5.89 -10.01
N SER A 314 -28.42 -5.46 -11.01
CA SER A 314 -28.81 -4.38 -11.91
C SER A 314 -28.34 -4.62 -13.34
N THR A 315 -27.36 -3.86 -13.80
CA THR A 315 -26.87 -3.84 -15.18
C THR A 315 -25.65 -4.74 -15.39
N GLY A 316 -25.02 -5.25 -14.32
CA GLY A 316 -23.81 -6.08 -14.41
C GLY A 316 -22.49 -5.33 -14.15
N ILE A 317 -22.48 -3.99 -14.28
CA ILE A 317 -21.22 -3.21 -14.25
C ILE A 317 -20.69 -2.88 -12.85
N SER A 318 -21.57 -2.88 -11.84
CA SER A 318 -21.19 -2.50 -10.48
C SER A 318 -20.14 -3.48 -9.91
N ALA A 319 -19.36 -3.05 -8.92
CA ALA A 319 -18.40 -3.95 -8.26
C ALA A 319 -19.09 -5.18 -7.64
N ALA A 320 -20.28 -4.98 -7.06
CA ALA A 320 -21.09 -6.07 -6.52
C ALA A 320 -21.54 -7.06 -7.60
N ASP A 321 -22.05 -6.56 -8.73
CA ASP A 321 -22.52 -7.41 -9.83
C ASP A 321 -21.35 -8.17 -10.49
N ARG A 322 -20.22 -7.49 -10.73
CA ARG A 322 -19.00 -8.12 -11.25
C ARG A 322 -18.44 -9.19 -10.31
N ALA A 323 -18.52 -8.97 -8.99
CA ALA A 323 -18.15 -10.00 -8.00
C ALA A 323 -19.09 -11.21 -8.03
N ILE A 324 -20.41 -11.01 -8.23
CA ILE A 324 -21.36 -12.12 -8.43
C ILE A 324 -20.96 -12.93 -9.66
N THR A 325 -20.74 -12.26 -10.80
CA THR A 325 -20.32 -12.92 -12.04
C THR A 325 -19.04 -13.72 -11.85
N ALA A 326 -18.01 -13.15 -11.20
CA ALA A 326 -16.76 -13.86 -10.92
C ALA A 326 -16.99 -15.14 -10.08
N ARG A 327 -17.80 -15.09 -9.03
CA ARG A 327 -18.13 -16.28 -8.21
C ARG A 327 -18.90 -17.34 -9.01
N VAL A 328 -19.86 -16.93 -9.86
CA VAL A 328 -20.59 -17.85 -10.76
C VAL A 328 -19.64 -18.53 -11.74
N LEU A 329 -18.65 -17.80 -12.28
CA LEU A 329 -17.64 -18.37 -13.15
C LEU A 329 -16.76 -19.40 -12.43
N ALA A 330 -16.52 -19.25 -11.13
CA ALA A 330 -15.74 -20.21 -10.32
C ALA A 330 -16.55 -21.40 -9.79
N ASP A 331 -17.88 -21.27 -9.67
CA ASP A 331 -18.75 -22.26 -9.03
C ASP A 331 -18.94 -23.52 -9.87
N ALA A 332 -18.58 -24.68 -9.32
CA ALA A 332 -18.66 -25.98 -10.00
C ALA A 332 -20.08 -26.36 -10.45
N ASP A 333 -21.12 -25.87 -9.76
CA ASP A 333 -22.53 -26.15 -10.08
C ASP A 333 -23.11 -25.21 -11.17
N SER A 334 -22.37 -24.14 -11.51
CA SER A 334 -22.80 -23.19 -12.53
C SER A 334 -22.63 -23.72 -13.94
N SER A 335 -23.59 -23.42 -14.81
CA SER A 335 -23.67 -23.89 -16.20
C SER A 335 -23.79 -22.72 -17.18
N SER A 336 -23.85 -23.00 -18.48
CA SER A 336 -24.07 -21.98 -19.50
C SER A 336 -25.35 -21.15 -19.30
N ALA A 337 -26.38 -21.73 -18.66
CA ALA A 337 -27.64 -21.07 -18.32
C ALA A 337 -27.52 -20.09 -17.14
N SER A 338 -26.44 -20.15 -16.36
CA SER A 338 -26.16 -19.21 -15.26
C SER A 338 -25.63 -17.86 -15.75
N LEU A 339 -25.37 -17.72 -17.06
CA LEU A 339 -24.68 -16.58 -17.66
C LEU A 339 -25.45 -15.96 -18.84
N THR A 340 -25.46 -14.64 -18.91
CA THR A 340 -25.89 -13.85 -20.08
C THR A 340 -24.69 -13.38 -20.90
N ARG A 341 -24.87 -13.16 -22.21
CA ARG A 341 -23.86 -12.66 -23.15
C ARG A 341 -24.48 -11.62 -24.09
N PRO A 342 -23.84 -10.46 -24.34
CA PRO A 342 -22.58 -10.00 -23.73
C PRO A 342 -22.77 -9.63 -22.25
N GLY A 343 -21.67 -9.29 -21.57
CA GLY A 343 -21.68 -8.70 -20.22
C GLY A 343 -20.40 -7.91 -19.94
N HIS A 344 -20.06 -7.74 -18.66
CA HIS A 344 -19.01 -6.82 -18.20
C HIS A 344 -17.79 -7.49 -17.58
N ILE A 345 -17.76 -8.82 -17.52
CA ILE A 345 -16.57 -9.62 -17.21
C ILE A 345 -16.02 -10.25 -18.50
N PHE A 346 -14.70 -10.30 -18.62
CA PHE A 346 -13.99 -10.84 -19.79
C PHE A 346 -13.25 -12.14 -19.45
N PRO A 347 -13.83 -13.33 -19.71
CA PRO A 347 -13.14 -14.57 -19.39
C PRO A 347 -12.00 -14.85 -20.37
N LEU A 348 -10.89 -15.36 -19.83
CA LEU A 348 -9.66 -15.71 -20.56
C LEU A 348 -9.37 -17.20 -20.43
N ILE A 349 -8.91 -17.85 -21.49
CA ILE A 349 -8.54 -19.27 -21.46
C ILE A 349 -7.03 -19.42 -21.28
N ALA A 350 -6.60 -20.09 -20.21
CA ALA A 350 -5.19 -20.40 -19.96
C ALA A 350 -4.71 -21.63 -20.76
N ASP A 351 -3.40 -21.67 -21.10
CA ASP A 351 -2.75 -22.90 -21.57
C ASP A 351 -2.92 -24.02 -20.53
N SER A 352 -3.25 -25.23 -21.00
CA SER A 352 -3.43 -26.43 -20.17
C SER A 352 -2.23 -26.77 -19.26
N ARG A 353 -1.03 -26.31 -19.60
CA ARG A 353 0.20 -26.50 -18.80
C ARG A 353 0.44 -25.35 -17.82
N GLY A 354 -0.41 -24.32 -17.79
CA GLY A 354 -0.24 -23.10 -16.99
C GLY A 354 1.00 -22.33 -17.42
N VAL A 355 1.70 -21.71 -16.46
CA VAL A 355 2.89 -20.88 -16.75
C VAL A 355 4.05 -21.66 -17.37
N ARG A 356 4.01 -22.99 -17.34
CA ARG A 356 4.98 -23.85 -18.04
C ARG A 356 4.70 -24.00 -19.54
N GLY A 357 3.51 -23.59 -19.98
CA GLY A 357 3.10 -23.61 -21.38
C GLY A 357 3.15 -22.23 -22.02
N ARG A 358 2.75 -21.20 -21.27
CA ARG A 358 2.78 -19.79 -21.66
C ARG A 358 3.00 -18.90 -20.44
N ASP A 359 3.97 -18.01 -20.54
CA ASP A 359 4.45 -17.19 -19.43
C ASP A 359 3.60 -15.90 -19.33
N GLY A 360 2.29 -16.04 -19.09
CA GLY A 360 1.34 -14.93 -19.06
C GLY A 360 0.54 -14.83 -17.77
N HIS A 361 0.02 -13.63 -17.47
CA HIS A 361 -0.83 -13.37 -16.30
C HIS A 361 -2.08 -14.28 -16.24
N THR A 362 -2.64 -14.62 -17.42
CA THR A 362 -3.73 -15.58 -17.56
C THR A 362 -3.37 -16.94 -16.96
N GLU A 363 -2.23 -17.49 -17.36
CA GLU A 363 -1.74 -18.78 -16.86
C GLU A 363 -1.35 -18.72 -15.39
N ALA A 364 -0.70 -17.63 -14.96
CA ALA A 364 -0.29 -17.42 -13.58
C ALA A 364 -1.49 -17.43 -12.63
N ALA A 365 -2.57 -16.73 -12.97
CA ALA A 365 -3.78 -16.68 -12.15
C ALA A 365 -4.41 -18.07 -11.93
N VAL A 366 -4.49 -18.89 -12.99
CA VAL A 366 -5.04 -20.26 -12.91
C VAL A 366 -4.14 -21.15 -12.05
N ASP A 367 -2.83 -21.09 -12.23
CA ASP A 367 -1.88 -21.87 -11.44
C ASP A 367 -1.88 -21.47 -9.95
N LEU A 368 -1.92 -20.17 -9.67
CA LEU A 368 -1.99 -19.63 -8.32
C LEU A 368 -3.28 -20.06 -7.61
N CYS A 369 -4.43 -20.04 -8.30
CA CYS A 369 -5.68 -20.56 -7.75
C CYS A 369 -5.57 -22.06 -7.43
N ARG A 370 -4.98 -22.85 -8.35
CA ARG A 370 -4.75 -24.28 -8.14
C ARG A 370 -3.87 -24.56 -6.92
N LEU A 371 -2.74 -23.86 -6.81
CA LEU A 371 -1.75 -24.04 -5.75
C LEU A 371 -2.25 -23.58 -4.38
N SER A 372 -3.15 -22.59 -4.34
CA SER A 372 -3.79 -22.10 -3.11
C SER A 372 -5.06 -22.86 -2.72
N GLY A 373 -5.46 -23.89 -3.49
CA GLY A 373 -6.61 -24.75 -3.16
C GLY A 373 -7.97 -24.17 -3.57
N HIS A 374 -7.99 -23.15 -4.43
CA HIS A 374 -9.22 -22.59 -4.99
C HIS A 374 -9.60 -23.26 -6.33
N PRO A 375 -10.87 -23.11 -6.78
CA PRO A 375 -11.24 -23.44 -8.16
C PRO A 375 -10.30 -22.71 -9.13
N GLU A 376 -9.99 -23.36 -10.26
CA GLU A 376 -9.02 -22.90 -11.27
C GLU A 376 -9.56 -21.75 -12.14
N VAL A 377 -10.13 -20.74 -11.47
CA VAL A 377 -10.69 -19.51 -12.03
C VAL A 377 -10.20 -18.33 -11.19
N GLY A 378 -9.36 -17.48 -11.79
CA GLY A 378 -8.86 -16.26 -11.18
C GLY A 378 -9.63 -15.01 -11.63
N VAL A 379 -9.36 -13.88 -10.98
CA VAL A 379 -9.63 -12.53 -11.48
C VAL A 379 -8.28 -11.83 -11.63
N ILE A 380 -8.09 -11.16 -12.76
CA ILE A 380 -6.92 -10.31 -13.03
C ILE A 380 -7.35 -8.94 -13.56
N ALA A 381 -6.57 -7.91 -13.25
CA ALA A 381 -6.65 -6.59 -13.86
C ALA A 381 -5.33 -5.84 -13.70
N GLU A 382 -4.89 -5.17 -14.77
CA GLU A 382 -3.59 -4.50 -14.85
C GLU A 382 -3.60 -3.20 -14.03
N LEU A 383 -2.59 -2.98 -13.17
CA LEU A 383 -2.49 -1.81 -12.30
C LEU A 383 -2.05 -0.55 -13.04
N VAL A 384 -2.69 0.58 -12.73
CA VAL A 384 -2.49 1.87 -13.40
C VAL A 384 -2.31 3.03 -12.41
N HIS A 385 -1.52 4.02 -12.80
CA HIS A 385 -1.50 5.33 -12.15
C HIS A 385 -2.78 6.11 -12.47
N ASP A 386 -3.11 7.10 -11.63
CA ASP A 386 -4.27 7.98 -11.85
C ASP A 386 -4.16 8.83 -13.14
N ASP A 387 -2.95 8.98 -13.71
CA ASP A 387 -2.75 9.63 -15.01
C ASP A 387 -2.99 8.71 -16.22
N GLY A 388 -3.31 7.43 -15.97
CA GLY A 388 -3.60 6.40 -16.96
C GLY A 388 -2.38 5.64 -17.46
N SER A 389 -1.16 5.94 -16.99
CA SER A 389 0.02 5.14 -17.29
C SER A 389 0.07 3.85 -16.48
N MET A 390 0.68 2.79 -17.03
CA MET A 390 0.79 1.50 -16.35
C MET A 390 1.82 1.52 -15.22
N MET A 391 1.52 0.91 -14.09
CA MET A 391 2.49 0.79 -12.99
C MET A 391 3.62 -0.18 -13.36
N ARG A 392 4.87 0.26 -13.17
CA ARG A 392 6.08 -0.56 -13.35
C ARG A 392 6.61 -1.04 -12.00
N LEU A 393 7.55 -1.98 -12.03
CA LEU A 393 8.03 -2.71 -10.83
C LEU A 393 8.30 -1.84 -9.58
N PRO A 394 8.97 -0.67 -9.67
CA PRO A 394 9.16 0.18 -8.49
C PRO A 394 7.84 0.69 -7.88
N ALA A 395 6.92 1.15 -8.71
CA ALA A 395 5.59 1.59 -8.27
C ALA A 395 4.73 0.43 -7.79
N LEU A 396 4.84 -0.75 -8.41
CA LEU A 396 4.16 -1.96 -7.98
C LEU A 396 4.62 -2.40 -6.58
N ARG A 397 5.91 -2.28 -6.28
CA ARG A 397 6.45 -2.58 -4.94
C ARG A 397 5.90 -1.61 -3.90
N GLU A 398 5.89 -0.31 -4.19
CA GLU A 398 5.30 0.72 -3.32
C GLU A 398 3.81 0.48 -3.08
N PHE A 399 3.08 0.14 -4.13
CA PHE A 399 1.66 -0.20 -4.06
C PHE A 399 1.44 -1.45 -3.20
N ALA A 400 2.22 -2.50 -3.42
CA ALA A 400 2.18 -3.73 -2.64
C ALA A 400 2.45 -3.49 -1.15
N ASP A 401 3.41 -2.64 -0.81
CA ASP A 401 3.74 -2.33 0.58
C ASP A 401 2.63 -1.51 1.25
N THR A 402 2.10 -0.52 0.53
CA THR A 402 1.00 0.34 0.98
C THR A 402 -0.28 -0.45 1.28
N HIS A 403 -0.57 -1.47 0.45
CA HIS A 403 -1.78 -2.29 0.55
C HIS A 403 -1.55 -3.67 1.20
N ASP A 404 -0.36 -3.90 1.77
CA ASP A 404 0.05 -5.17 2.39
C ASP A 404 -0.12 -6.40 1.49
N LEU A 405 0.15 -6.25 0.19
CA LEU A 405 0.03 -7.33 -0.80
C LEU A 405 1.39 -7.99 -1.04
N ALA A 406 1.36 -9.30 -1.34
CA ALA A 406 2.52 -9.98 -1.86
C ALA A 406 2.74 -9.56 -3.33
N LEU A 407 3.97 -9.25 -3.71
CA LEU A 407 4.37 -9.01 -5.10
C LEU A 407 5.31 -10.14 -5.54
N ILE A 408 4.90 -10.91 -6.53
CA ILE A 408 5.67 -12.05 -7.08
C ILE A 408 5.84 -11.90 -8.58
N SER A 409 6.74 -12.70 -9.16
CA SER A 409 6.92 -12.74 -10.61
C SER A 409 6.44 -14.05 -11.23
N ILE A 410 6.09 -14.00 -12.52
CA ILE A 410 5.78 -15.21 -13.31
C ILE A 410 7.00 -16.13 -13.37
N ALA A 411 8.22 -15.60 -13.47
CA ALA A 411 9.44 -16.39 -13.47
C ALA A 411 9.62 -17.20 -12.17
N ASP A 412 9.42 -16.59 -11.01
CA ASP A 412 9.48 -17.28 -9.71
C ASP A 412 8.40 -18.37 -9.62
N LEU A 413 7.22 -18.12 -10.19
CA LEU A 413 6.14 -19.11 -10.24
C LEU A 413 6.47 -20.29 -11.17
N ILE A 414 7.14 -20.05 -12.30
CA ILE A 414 7.63 -21.10 -13.21
C ILE A 414 8.63 -21.99 -12.47
N GLU A 415 9.60 -21.39 -11.78
CA GLU A 415 10.60 -22.11 -10.98
C GLU A 415 9.94 -22.92 -9.86
N TYR A 416 9.01 -22.31 -9.12
CA TYR A 416 8.25 -22.98 -8.06
C TYR A 416 7.47 -24.20 -8.55
N ARG A 417 6.94 -24.15 -9.78
CA ARG A 417 6.27 -25.29 -10.44
C ARG A 417 7.23 -26.34 -11.00
N GLY A 418 8.52 -26.24 -10.70
CA GLY A 418 9.57 -27.15 -11.17
C GLY A 418 9.91 -26.97 -12.64
N GLY A 419 9.63 -25.81 -13.22
CA GLY A 419 10.05 -25.40 -14.56
C GLY A 419 11.45 -24.79 -14.56
N THR A 420 12.05 -24.69 -15.74
CA THR A 420 13.26 -23.88 -15.92
C THR A 420 12.81 -22.47 -16.31
N ALA A 421 12.80 -21.56 -15.34
CA ALA A 421 12.53 -20.15 -15.60
C ALA A 421 13.63 -19.55 -16.49
N ASN A 422 13.34 -18.49 -17.24
CA ASN A 422 14.38 -17.65 -17.82
C ASN A 422 14.97 -16.78 -16.67
N PRO A 423 16.17 -17.07 -16.13
CA PRO A 423 16.65 -16.42 -14.91
C PRO A 423 16.96 -14.93 -15.09
N GLU A 424 16.98 -14.46 -16.34
CA GLU A 424 17.33 -13.09 -16.69
C GLU A 424 16.10 -12.16 -16.75
N ALA A 425 14.89 -12.65 -16.95
CA ALA A 425 13.79 -11.84 -17.49
C ALA A 425 13.08 -10.88 -16.52
N VAL A 426 13.00 -11.21 -15.22
CA VAL A 426 12.43 -10.32 -14.18
C VAL A 426 13.53 -9.46 -13.54
N ARG A 427 14.74 -10.03 -13.39
CA ARG A 427 15.90 -9.25 -12.96
C ARG A 427 16.30 -8.21 -14.01
N GLU A 428 16.07 -8.47 -15.30
CA GLU A 428 16.24 -7.49 -16.37
C GLU A 428 15.11 -6.43 -16.43
N SER A 429 13.90 -6.70 -15.91
CA SER A 429 12.81 -5.69 -15.79
C SER A 429 13.17 -4.54 -14.86
N TYR A 430 13.78 -4.84 -13.71
CA TYR A 430 14.35 -3.83 -12.80
C TYR A 430 15.47 -3.00 -13.44
N LEU A 431 16.14 -3.60 -14.42
CA LEU A 431 17.31 -3.08 -15.10
C LEU A 431 16.93 -2.28 -16.37
N ALA A 432 15.85 -2.66 -17.06
CA ALA A 432 15.31 -2.00 -18.24
C ALA A 432 14.33 -0.87 -17.91
N SER A 433 13.83 -0.77 -16.67
CA SER A 433 12.99 0.34 -16.20
C SER A 433 13.75 1.66 -15.96
N TRP A 434 15.04 1.73 -16.33
CA TRP A 434 15.87 2.94 -16.24
C TRP A 434 15.89 3.72 -17.56
N ASP A 435 14.72 4.16 -18.03
CA ASP A 435 14.63 5.11 -19.14
C ASP A 435 14.66 6.59 -18.67
N THR A 436 15.06 6.84 -17.42
CA THR A 436 15.12 8.20 -16.85
C THR A 436 16.55 8.61 -16.46
N PRO A 437 17.20 9.51 -17.23
CA PRO A 437 18.62 9.87 -17.11
C PRO A 437 18.91 10.83 -15.95
N GLU A 438 20.06 10.65 -15.27
CA GLU A 438 20.80 11.53 -14.31
C GLU A 438 20.01 12.35 -13.26
N GLN A 439 18.92 13.01 -13.64
CA GLN A 439 18.02 13.85 -12.83
C GLN A 439 17.19 13.04 -11.81
N GLU A 440 16.83 11.79 -12.11
CA GLU A 440 16.10 10.92 -11.16
C GLU A 440 17.05 10.24 -10.16
N ALA A 441 18.30 9.95 -10.55
CA ALA A 441 19.30 9.36 -9.65
C ALA A 441 19.56 10.23 -8.41
N ALA A 442 19.55 11.56 -8.60
CA ALA A 442 19.69 12.54 -7.53
C ALA A 442 18.51 12.54 -6.53
N LYS A 443 17.35 11.97 -6.90
CA LYS A 443 16.21 11.81 -5.98
C LYS A 443 16.31 10.54 -5.15
N LEU A 444 17.07 9.54 -5.60
CA LEU A 444 17.21 8.25 -4.91
C LEU A 444 18.23 8.29 -3.79
N VAL A 445 19.21 9.18 -3.86
CA VAL A 445 20.28 9.28 -2.86
C VAL A 445 20.62 10.71 -2.51
N THR A 446 20.92 10.94 -1.23
CA THR A 446 21.35 12.23 -0.70
C THR A 446 22.81 12.15 -0.27
N GLY A 447 23.67 12.99 -0.85
CA GLY A 447 25.09 13.08 -0.50
C GLY A 447 25.32 13.95 0.73
N GLY A 448 26.12 13.44 1.68
CA GLY A 448 26.58 14.16 2.87
C GLY A 448 27.82 15.03 2.62
N PRO A 449 28.42 15.61 3.68
CA PRO A 449 29.63 16.42 3.55
C PRO A 449 30.81 15.55 3.09
N VAL A 450 31.66 16.17 2.26
CA VAL A 450 32.92 15.56 1.79
C VAL A 450 34.01 15.83 2.81
N ILE A 451 34.73 14.79 3.22
CA ILE A 451 35.82 14.87 4.20
C ILE A 451 37.11 14.22 3.68
N THR A 452 38.23 14.53 4.32
CA THR A 452 39.48 13.77 4.15
C THR A 452 39.55 12.67 5.20
N LEU A 453 39.75 11.43 4.76
CA LEU A 453 39.88 10.25 5.59
C LEU A 453 41.32 9.70 5.52
N PRO A 454 42.18 9.98 6.51
CA PRO A 454 43.51 9.38 6.59
C PRO A 454 43.39 7.92 7.04
N THR A 455 44.03 7.02 6.30
CA THR A 455 44.03 5.58 6.58
C THR A 455 45.45 5.01 6.47
N ASP A 456 45.63 3.77 6.89
CA ASP A 456 46.90 3.06 6.71
C ASP A 456 47.25 2.83 5.23
N PHE A 457 46.27 2.90 4.34
CA PHE A 457 46.44 2.79 2.88
C PHE A 457 46.69 4.15 2.21
N GLY A 458 46.77 5.24 2.99
CA GLY A 458 46.91 6.60 2.50
C GLY A 458 45.67 7.47 2.74
N ALA A 459 45.71 8.70 2.23
CA ALA A 459 44.62 9.67 2.38
C ALA A 459 43.57 9.49 1.27
N PHE A 460 42.30 9.43 1.66
CA PHE A 460 41.15 9.38 0.75
C PHE A 460 40.24 10.59 0.94
N THR A 461 39.50 10.93 -0.09
CA THR A 461 38.29 11.76 0.03
C THR A 461 37.10 10.83 0.28
N ALA A 462 36.32 11.08 1.32
CA ALA A 462 35.19 10.25 1.71
C ALA A 462 33.90 11.06 1.76
N GLN A 463 32.80 10.43 1.32
CA GLN A 463 31.46 11.00 1.36
C GLN A 463 30.44 9.90 1.67
N VAL A 464 29.57 10.17 2.65
CA VAL A 464 28.42 9.31 2.94
C VAL A 464 27.29 9.64 1.97
N TRP A 465 26.60 8.61 1.51
CA TRP A 465 25.41 8.71 0.67
C TRP A 465 24.27 7.96 1.33
N VAL A 466 23.11 8.58 1.47
CA VAL A 466 21.93 7.99 2.12
C VAL A 466 20.89 7.70 1.06
N GLU A 467 20.37 6.47 1.03
CA GLU A 467 19.20 6.14 0.19
C GLU A 467 17.96 6.87 0.72
N ASN A 468 17.25 7.54 -0.18
CA ASN A 468 15.99 8.20 0.14
C ASN A 468 14.88 7.15 0.07
N THR A 469 14.10 6.99 1.16
CA THR A 469 12.94 6.10 1.17
C THR A 469 11.64 6.90 1.27
N THR A 470 10.57 6.36 0.71
CA THR A 470 9.21 6.94 0.76
C THR A 470 8.55 6.80 2.13
N SER A 471 9.12 5.97 3.03
CA SER A 471 8.62 5.74 4.40
C SER A 471 8.91 6.89 5.38
N GLY A 472 9.64 7.93 4.96
CA GLY A 472 10.11 9.01 5.82
C GLY A 472 11.27 8.60 6.76
N GLN A 473 11.70 7.34 6.75
CA GLN A 473 12.93 6.88 7.41
C GLN A 473 14.11 6.93 6.43
N PRO A 474 15.33 7.28 6.88
CA PRO A 474 16.52 7.17 6.04
C PRO A 474 16.77 5.70 5.65
N GLY A 475 17.10 5.45 4.38
CA GLY A 475 17.49 4.13 3.89
C GLY A 475 18.89 3.74 4.35
N HIS A 476 19.55 2.85 3.62
CA HIS A 476 20.92 2.49 3.96
C HIS A 476 21.88 3.67 3.71
N GLU A 477 22.87 3.80 4.60
CA GLU A 477 23.96 4.76 4.44
C GLU A 477 25.16 4.04 3.81
N HIS A 478 25.62 4.49 2.65
CA HIS A 478 26.77 3.95 1.95
C HIS A 478 27.96 4.91 2.05
N LEU A 479 29.18 4.39 1.94
CA LEU A 479 30.40 5.20 1.99
C LEU A 479 31.14 5.13 0.66
N LEU A 480 31.25 6.27 -0.02
CA LEU A 480 32.11 6.42 -1.18
C LEU A 480 33.46 7.00 -0.74
N VAL A 481 34.55 6.26 -0.97
CA VAL A 481 35.93 6.75 -0.77
C VAL A 481 36.66 6.83 -2.10
N SER A 482 37.45 7.89 -2.29
CA SER A 482 38.07 8.24 -3.57
C SER A 482 39.53 8.65 -3.38
N ALA A 483 40.37 8.30 -4.36
CA ALA A 483 41.77 8.74 -4.41
C ALA A 483 42.12 9.20 -5.83
N GLN A 484 42.99 10.21 -5.96
CA GLN A 484 43.33 10.77 -7.27
C GLN A 484 44.42 9.99 -8.03
N GLY A 485 45.12 9.07 -7.38
CA GLY A 485 46.13 8.22 -8.01
C GLY A 485 47.31 8.98 -8.61
N THR A 486 48.21 8.24 -9.25
CA THR A 486 49.43 8.80 -9.89
C THR A 486 49.35 8.85 -11.43
N ALA A 487 48.33 8.23 -12.04
CA ALA A 487 48.19 8.10 -13.48
C ALA A 487 46.84 8.63 -13.99
N ALA A 488 46.86 9.40 -15.08
CA ALA A 488 45.64 9.81 -15.77
C ALA A 488 45.06 8.63 -16.55
N GLN A 489 43.91 8.12 -16.11
CA GLN A 489 43.18 7.04 -16.78
C GLN A 489 41.93 7.59 -17.49
N GLN A 490 41.54 6.98 -18.61
CA GLN A 490 40.35 7.39 -19.38
C GLN A 490 39.03 7.10 -18.65
N SER A 491 39.01 6.12 -17.74
CA SER A 491 37.85 5.76 -16.93
C SER A 491 38.30 5.37 -15.52
N PRO A 492 37.63 5.86 -14.46
CA PRO A 492 38.05 5.58 -13.10
C PRO A 492 37.91 4.10 -12.75
N LEU A 493 38.84 3.61 -11.94
CA LEU A 493 38.74 2.31 -11.31
C LEU A 493 37.70 2.37 -10.19
N VAL A 494 36.73 1.45 -10.18
CA VAL A 494 35.65 1.43 -9.19
C VAL A 494 35.57 0.06 -8.54
N ARG A 495 35.48 0.03 -7.21
CA ARG A 495 35.19 -1.17 -6.43
C ARG A 495 33.83 -1.02 -5.74
N LEU A 496 32.86 -1.86 -6.12
CA LEU A 496 31.67 -2.08 -5.30
C LEU A 496 31.96 -3.13 -4.22
N HIS A 497 32.15 -2.68 -2.99
CA HIS A 497 32.39 -3.56 -1.85
C HIS A 497 31.11 -3.78 -1.06
N SER A 498 30.64 -5.03 -0.96
CA SER A 498 29.46 -5.35 -0.17
C SER A 498 29.86 -5.57 1.28
N GLU A 499 29.13 -4.93 2.21
CA GLU A 499 29.35 -5.04 3.65
C GLU A 499 29.45 -6.50 4.11
N CYS A 500 30.50 -6.79 4.87
CA CYS A 500 30.72 -8.08 5.49
C CYS A 500 31.41 -7.89 6.85
N LEU A 501 30.67 -7.68 7.92
CA LEU A 501 31.20 -7.40 9.26
C LEU A 501 32.23 -8.45 9.69
N THR A 502 31.91 -9.74 9.48
CA THR A 502 32.81 -10.83 9.87
C THR A 502 34.12 -10.82 9.09
N GLY A 503 34.11 -10.42 7.82
CA GLY A 503 35.31 -10.42 6.97
C GLY A 503 36.10 -9.12 7.08
N ASP A 504 35.40 -7.99 7.03
CA ASP A 504 35.97 -6.65 6.92
C ASP A 504 36.45 -6.12 8.26
N VAL A 505 35.72 -6.39 9.35
CA VAL A 505 36.03 -5.88 10.70
C VAL A 505 36.67 -6.95 11.58
N MET A 506 36.14 -8.18 11.56
CA MET A 506 36.66 -9.27 12.41
C MET A 506 37.77 -10.09 11.74
N HIS A 507 38.14 -9.75 10.49
CA HIS A 507 39.19 -10.44 9.72
C HIS A 507 39.00 -11.96 9.60
N SER A 508 37.75 -12.43 9.48
CA SER A 508 37.46 -13.86 9.35
C SER A 508 38.02 -14.45 8.06
N HIS A 509 38.74 -15.56 8.19
CA HIS A 509 39.24 -16.36 7.06
C HIS A 509 38.20 -17.30 6.43
N ARG A 510 36.93 -17.29 6.89
CA ARG A 510 35.84 -18.07 6.26
C ARG A 510 35.36 -17.48 4.93
N CYS A 511 35.66 -16.20 4.69
CA CYS A 511 35.41 -15.52 3.42
C CYS A 511 36.65 -14.72 3.01
N ASP A 512 36.65 -14.19 1.79
CA ASP A 512 37.74 -13.38 1.25
C ASP A 512 37.46 -11.86 1.29
N CYS A 513 36.29 -11.43 1.80
CA CYS A 513 35.83 -10.03 1.80
C CYS A 513 36.88 -9.06 2.36
N GLY A 514 37.41 -9.30 3.56
CA GLY A 514 38.40 -8.40 4.18
C GLY A 514 39.68 -8.26 3.35
N THR A 515 40.19 -9.36 2.78
CA THR A 515 41.37 -9.31 1.91
C THR A 515 41.11 -8.58 0.60
N GLN A 516 39.89 -8.70 0.05
CA GLN A 516 39.49 -7.96 -1.13
C GLN A 516 39.33 -6.45 -0.84
N LEU A 517 38.85 -6.08 0.36
CA LEU A 517 38.73 -4.69 0.78
C LEU A 517 40.10 -4.02 0.86
N VAL A 518 41.05 -4.67 1.56
CA VAL A 518 42.44 -4.20 1.68
C VAL A 518 43.08 -4.02 0.30
N SER A 519 43.05 -5.07 -0.53
CA SER A 519 43.66 -5.01 -1.85
C SER A 519 43.03 -3.93 -2.74
N ALA A 520 41.72 -3.72 -2.65
CA ALA A 520 41.05 -2.67 -3.40
C ALA A 520 41.44 -1.27 -2.92
N LEU A 521 41.55 -1.04 -1.60
CA LEU A 521 41.98 0.25 -1.06
C LEU A 521 43.41 0.60 -1.48
N GLU A 522 44.34 -0.37 -1.41
CA GLU A 522 45.73 -0.20 -1.90
C GLU A 522 45.75 0.14 -3.39
N THR A 523 45.04 -0.67 -4.21
CA THR A 523 45.00 -0.48 -5.66
C THR A 523 44.40 0.88 -6.03
N ILE A 524 43.32 1.30 -5.36
CA ILE A 524 42.66 2.57 -5.62
C ILE A 524 43.54 3.74 -5.16
N HIS A 525 44.26 3.61 -4.05
CA HIS A 525 45.19 4.65 -3.62
C HIS A 525 46.31 4.87 -4.65
N GLU A 526 46.91 3.79 -5.16
CA GLU A 526 48.02 3.86 -6.13
C GLU A 526 47.56 4.34 -7.52
N ALA A 527 46.50 3.71 -8.04
CA ALA A 527 46.05 3.90 -9.41
C ALA A 527 45.07 5.07 -9.57
N GLY A 528 44.41 5.48 -8.49
CA GLY A 528 43.28 6.41 -8.50
C GLY A 528 41.95 5.71 -8.79
N GLY A 529 40.86 6.26 -8.25
CA GLY A 529 39.52 5.70 -8.42
C GLY A 529 38.64 5.82 -7.19
N HIS A 530 37.65 4.94 -7.09
CA HIS A 530 36.60 4.95 -6.07
C HIS A 530 36.34 3.56 -5.48
N LEU A 531 36.13 3.49 -4.18
CA LEU A 531 35.52 2.34 -3.51
C LEU A 531 34.19 2.76 -2.91
N LEU A 532 33.13 2.08 -3.28
CA LEU A 532 31.81 2.25 -2.70
C LEU A 532 31.52 1.08 -1.77
N TYR A 533 31.49 1.36 -0.47
CA TYR A 533 31.14 0.41 0.57
C TYR A 533 29.62 0.41 0.78
N LEU A 534 28.98 -0.67 0.32
CA LEU A 534 27.53 -0.84 0.30
C LEU A 534 27.05 -1.54 1.57
N ARG A 535 26.38 -0.79 2.46
CA ARG A 535 25.70 -1.32 3.65
C ARG A 535 24.36 -1.95 3.27
N GLY A 536 23.86 -2.86 4.12
CA GLY A 536 22.65 -3.65 3.85
C GLY A 536 22.90 -4.95 3.08
N HIS A 537 24.13 -5.18 2.60
CA HIS A 537 24.50 -6.37 1.81
C HIS A 537 25.00 -7.55 2.66
N GLU A 538 24.97 -7.43 3.99
CA GLU A 538 25.49 -8.46 4.89
C GLU A 538 24.85 -9.83 4.62
N GLY A 539 25.67 -10.87 4.57
CA GLY A 539 25.23 -12.23 4.27
C GLY A 539 24.66 -12.43 2.86
N ARG A 540 24.90 -11.50 1.91
CA ARG A 540 24.21 -11.40 0.61
C ARG A 540 22.77 -10.87 0.72
N GLY A 541 22.54 -9.96 1.66
CA GLY A 541 21.24 -9.32 1.89
C GLY A 541 20.37 -10.02 2.94
N ILE A 542 20.76 -11.19 3.44
CA ILE A 542 20.01 -11.90 4.49
C ILE A 542 20.26 -11.37 5.91
N GLY A 543 21.25 -10.49 6.08
CA GLY A 543 21.64 -9.93 7.37
C GLY A 543 22.56 -10.83 8.22
N LEU A 544 23.16 -10.24 9.26
CA LEU A 544 24.20 -10.88 10.07
C LEU A 544 23.70 -12.12 10.83
N ALA A 545 22.49 -12.05 11.41
CA ALA A 545 21.93 -13.14 12.19
C ALA A 545 21.75 -14.41 11.33
N ASN A 546 21.18 -14.25 10.14
CA ASN A 546 20.97 -15.36 9.21
C ASN A 546 22.28 -15.87 8.63
N LYS A 547 23.25 -14.99 8.38
CA LYS A 547 24.61 -15.42 8.00
C LYS A 547 25.24 -16.34 9.05
N LEU A 548 25.10 -16.05 10.34
CA LEU A 548 25.63 -16.91 11.40
C LEU A 548 24.86 -18.24 11.51
N ARG A 549 23.55 -18.24 11.24
CA ARG A 549 22.76 -19.48 11.12
C ARG A 549 23.24 -20.33 9.94
N ALA A 550 23.49 -19.71 8.78
CA ALA A 550 24.03 -20.38 7.61
C ALA A 550 25.42 -20.96 7.88
N TYR A 551 26.28 -20.24 8.61
CA TYR A 551 27.56 -20.78 9.07
C TYR A 551 27.41 -22.01 9.95
N LYS A 552 26.37 -22.06 10.81
CA LYS A 552 26.14 -23.22 11.65
C LYS A 552 25.77 -24.46 10.85
N LEU A 553 24.97 -24.29 9.80
CA LEU A 553 24.63 -25.36 8.86
C LEU A 553 25.84 -25.77 8.01
N GLN A 554 26.70 -24.82 7.65
CA GLN A 554 27.94 -25.12 6.93
C GLN A 554 28.92 -25.96 7.75
N GLU A 555 29.00 -25.71 9.07
CA GLU A 555 29.75 -26.57 10.01
C GLU A 555 29.20 -28.01 10.05
N GLN A 556 27.93 -28.19 9.71
CA GLN A 556 27.26 -29.49 9.66
C GLN A 556 27.33 -30.14 8.27
N GLY A 557 28.03 -29.52 7.31
CA GLY A 557 28.32 -30.10 6.01
C GLY A 557 27.61 -29.42 4.83
N ALA A 558 26.62 -28.55 5.05
CA ALA A 558 25.96 -27.82 3.96
C ALA A 558 26.92 -26.82 3.29
N ASP A 559 26.80 -26.57 1.98
CA ASP A 559 27.49 -25.44 1.37
C ASP A 559 26.73 -24.11 1.58
N THR A 560 27.24 -23.01 1.01
CA THR A 560 26.63 -21.69 1.21
C THR A 560 25.24 -21.55 0.59
N VAL A 561 24.98 -22.22 -0.53
CA VAL A 561 23.68 -22.18 -1.20
C VAL A 561 22.70 -23.08 -0.44
N GLU A 562 23.11 -24.32 -0.16
CA GLU A 562 22.32 -25.30 0.58
C GLU A 562 21.95 -24.79 1.98
N ALA A 563 22.89 -24.15 2.68
CA ALA A 563 22.61 -23.58 4.00
C ALA A 563 21.57 -22.45 3.96
N ASN A 564 21.49 -21.68 2.87
CA ASN A 564 20.47 -20.65 2.72
C ASN A 564 19.12 -21.27 2.36
N GLU A 565 19.10 -22.25 1.44
CA GLU A 565 17.89 -23.01 1.09
C GLU A 565 17.28 -23.71 2.31
N MET A 566 18.10 -24.35 3.15
CA MET A 566 17.67 -24.98 4.41
C MET A 566 17.09 -23.99 5.42
N LEU A 567 17.44 -22.70 5.32
CA LEU A 567 16.89 -21.63 6.16
C LEU A 567 15.66 -20.96 5.51
N GLY A 568 15.23 -21.40 4.32
CA GLY A 568 14.15 -20.77 3.56
C GLY A 568 14.53 -19.39 3.03
N LEU A 569 15.82 -19.14 2.76
CA LEU A 569 16.34 -17.86 2.33
C LEU A 569 16.89 -17.95 0.91
N ALA A 570 16.65 -16.91 0.10
CA ALA A 570 17.23 -16.83 -1.24
C ALA A 570 18.77 -16.82 -1.18
N ALA A 571 19.40 -17.41 -2.20
CA ALA A 571 20.86 -17.49 -2.28
C ALA A 571 21.52 -16.12 -2.54
N GLU A 572 20.77 -15.13 -3.08
CA GLU A 572 21.29 -13.82 -3.50
C GLU A 572 20.21 -12.72 -3.49
N LEU A 573 20.23 -11.84 -2.48
CA LEU A 573 19.26 -10.74 -2.29
C LEU A 573 19.88 -9.34 -2.46
N ARG A 574 21.13 -9.22 -2.92
CA ARG A 574 21.80 -7.91 -3.02
C ARG A 574 21.21 -7.06 -4.15
N ASP A 575 20.84 -5.83 -3.81
CA ASP A 575 20.43 -4.76 -4.74
C ASP A 575 21.62 -3.83 -5.04
N TYR A 576 21.72 -3.31 -6.26
CA TYR A 576 22.79 -2.39 -6.68
C TYR A 576 22.26 -1.03 -7.17
N THR A 577 20.97 -0.76 -7.03
CA THR A 577 20.38 0.53 -7.45
C THR A 577 20.91 1.71 -6.67
N GLY A 578 21.01 1.63 -5.35
CA GLY A 578 21.67 2.68 -4.56
C GLY A 578 23.10 2.92 -5.04
N ALA A 579 23.81 1.85 -5.42
CA ALA A 579 25.17 1.96 -5.97
C ALA A 579 25.21 2.71 -7.30
N ALA A 580 24.31 2.38 -8.23
CA ALA A 580 24.19 3.06 -9.52
C ALA A 580 23.80 4.54 -9.35
N ALA A 581 22.83 4.83 -8.49
CA ALA A 581 22.38 6.19 -8.20
C ALA A 581 23.51 7.06 -7.61
N ILE A 582 24.33 6.50 -6.72
CA ILE A 582 25.52 7.17 -6.17
C ILE A 582 26.56 7.43 -7.26
N LEU A 583 26.83 6.45 -8.13
CA LEU A 583 27.82 6.61 -9.21
C LEU A 583 27.39 7.70 -10.21
N HIS A 584 26.12 7.70 -10.64
CA HIS A 584 25.55 8.77 -11.47
C HIS A 584 25.62 10.13 -10.77
N SER A 585 25.20 10.21 -9.49
CA SER A 585 25.24 11.46 -8.71
C SER A 585 26.67 11.97 -8.47
N ALA A 586 27.65 11.08 -8.46
CA ALA A 586 29.08 11.41 -8.40
C ALA A 586 29.68 11.77 -9.77
N GLY A 587 28.89 11.76 -10.85
CA GLY A 587 29.32 12.07 -12.22
C GLY A 587 30.10 10.95 -12.90
N ILE A 588 29.97 9.71 -12.44
CA ILE A 588 30.65 8.53 -12.98
C ILE A 588 29.68 7.76 -13.87
N THR A 589 29.80 7.95 -15.18
CA THR A 589 28.96 7.26 -16.19
C THR A 589 29.70 6.14 -16.91
N ARG A 590 31.04 6.15 -16.86
CA ARG A 590 31.91 5.10 -17.40
C ARG A 590 32.94 4.69 -16.37
N LEU A 591 33.11 3.39 -16.14
CA LEU A 591 33.98 2.87 -15.09
C LEU A 591 34.64 1.52 -15.42
N ARG A 592 35.77 1.28 -14.75
CA ARG A 592 36.45 -0.02 -14.72
C ARG A 592 36.18 -0.71 -13.39
N LEU A 593 35.33 -1.73 -13.38
CA LEU A 593 34.81 -2.37 -12.17
C LEU A 593 35.73 -3.51 -11.69
N LEU A 594 36.35 -3.34 -10.51
CA LEU A 594 37.13 -4.37 -9.81
C LEU A 594 36.22 -5.46 -9.22
N THR A 595 35.91 -6.49 -10.00
CA THR A 595 35.02 -7.59 -9.59
C THR A 595 35.31 -8.92 -10.27
N ASN A 596 35.18 -10.01 -9.52
CA ASN A 596 35.13 -11.38 -10.05
C ASN A 596 33.69 -11.87 -10.26
N ASN A 597 32.70 -11.08 -9.86
CA ASN A 597 31.29 -11.40 -10.00
C ASN A 597 30.72 -10.73 -11.28
N PRO A 598 30.45 -11.50 -12.35
CA PRO A 598 29.90 -10.94 -13.59
C PRO A 598 28.47 -10.39 -13.41
N ALA A 599 27.72 -10.85 -12.40
CA ALA A 599 26.39 -10.29 -12.10
C ALA A 599 26.45 -8.81 -11.68
N LYS A 600 27.53 -8.38 -10.98
CA LYS A 600 27.73 -6.96 -10.64
C LYS A 600 27.95 -6.10 -11.88
N VAL A 601 28.63 -6.64 -12.89
CA VAL A 601 28.90 -5.95 -14.16
C VAL A 601 27.59 -5.73 -14.89
N ARG A 602 26.79 -6.80 -15.05
CA ARG A 602 25.47 -6.72 -15.70
C ARG A 602 24.53 -5.77 -14.97
N ALA A 603 24.44 -5.87 -13.64
CA ALA A 603 23.56 -5.04 -12.84
C ALA A 603 23.87 -3.54 -12.97
N LEU A 604 25.16 -3.15 -12.98
CA LEU A 604 25.53 -1.74 -13.21
C LEU A 604 25.39 -1.32 -14.67
N ALA A 605 25.74 -2.18 -15.64
CA ALA A 605 25.65 -1.84 -17.05
C ALA A 605 24.22 -1.52 -17.48
N ALA A 606 23.27 -2.25 -16.90
CA ALA A 606 21.85 -2.05 -17.11
C ALA A 606 21.32 -0.69 -16.63
N THR A 607 21.95 -0.04 -15.64
CA THR A 607 21.54 1.30 -15.20
C THR A 607 22.11 2.42 -16.09
N GLY A 608 22.48 2.09 -17.33
CA GLY A 608 23.09 3.02 -18.29
C GLY A 608 24.57 3.33 -18.03
N LEU A 609 25.27 2.60 -17.15
CA LEU A 609 26.71 2.80 -16.93
C LEU A 609 27.54 2.02 -17.96
N GLU A 610 28.56 2.64 -18.53
CA GLU A 610 29.55 1.92 -19.35
C GLU A 610 30.54 1.19 -18.43
N VAL A 611 30.40 -0.14 -18.28
CA VAL A 611 31.19 -0.93 -17.33
C VAL A 611 32.19 -1.86 -18.03
N GLU A 612 33.48 -1.64 -17.78
CA GLU A 612 34.56 -2.57 -18.13
C GLU A 612 34.93 -3.43 -16.91
N GLN A 613 34.88 -4.75 -17.01
CA GLN A 613 35.24 -5.63 -15.89
C GLN A 613 36.75 -5.77 -15.74
N VAL A 614 37.26 -5.57 -14.53
CA VAL A 614 38.66 -5.83 -14.13
C VAL A 614 38.68 -6.88 -13.01
N PRO A 615 39.51 -7.94 -13.09
CA PRO A 615 39.59 -8.95 -12.04
C PRO A 615 40.00 -8.36 -10.69
N SER A 616 39.37 -8.84 -9.62
CA SER A 616 39.73 -8.53 -8.25
C SER A 616 40.74 -9.56 -7.75
N ASN A 617 41.79 -9.09 -7.10
CA ASN A 617 42.69 -9.95 -6.33
C ASN A 617 41.96 -10.49 -5.09
N GLY A 618 42.34 -11.69 -4.66
CA GLY A 618 41.83 -12.35 -3.45
C GLY A 618 42.83 -13.38 -2.95
N ILE A 619 42.77 -13.71 -1.66
CA ILE A 619 43.70 -14.67 -1.03
C ILE A 619 42.95 -15.98 -0.74
N VAL A 620 43.49 -17.08 -1.26
CA VAL A 620 42.99 -18.43 -0.95
C VAL A 620 43.64 -18.90 0.35
N HIS A 621 42.81 -19.31 1.30
CA HIS A 621 43.18 -19.95 2.56
C HIS A 621 42.45 -21.29 2.69
N GLU A 622 42.95 -22.17 3.55
CA GLU A 622 42.31 -23.47 3.84
C GLU A 622 40.82 -23.30 4.22
N HIS A 623 40.50 -22.28 5.01
CA HIS A 623 39.15 -22.02 5.53
C HIS A 623 38.18 -21.39 4.54
N ASN A 624 38.65 -20.80 3.43
CA ASN A 624 37.78 -20.22 2.39
C ASN A 624 37.82 -20.97 1.05
N ALA A 625 38.70 -21.96 0.88
CA ALA A 625 38.85 -22.70 -0.37
C ALA A 625 37.56 -23.38 -0.84
N ARG A 626 36.76 -23.94 0.09
CA ARG A 626 35.44 -24.51 -0.22
C ARG A 626 34.45 -23.43 -0.66
N TYR A 627 34.41 -22.32 0.06
CA TYR A 627 33.55 -21.17 -0.27
C TYR A 627 33.88 -20.56 -1.65
N LEU A 628 35.16 -20.42 -1.98
CA LEU A 628 35.62 -19.94 -3.28
C LEU A 628 35.28 -20.90 -4.42
N ARG A 629 35.41 -22.22 -4.20
CA ARG A 629 34.95 -23.24 -5.15
C ARG A 629 33.45 -23.14 -5.41
N THR A 630 32.62 -23.03 -4.36
CA THR A 630 31.17 -22.83 -4.50
C THR A 630 30.86 -21.56 -5.31
N LYS A 631 31.58 -20.45 -5.09
CA LYS A 631 31.42 -19.22 -5.89
C LYS A 631 31.72 -19.43 -7.37
N ARG A 632 32.77 -20.17 -7.71
CA ARG A 632 33.12 -20.49 -9.10
C ARG A 632 32.10 -21.44 -9.72
N ASP A 633 31.87 -22.57 -9.07
CA ASP A 633 31.15 -23.72 -9.63
C ASP A 633 29.63 -23.53 -9.64
N LYS A 634 29.07 -22.93 -8.58
CA LYS A 634 27.61 -22.74 -8.44
C LYS A 634 27.15 -21.30 -8.69
N MET A 635 28.05 -20.32 -8.72
CA MET A 635 27.69 -18.89 -8.83
C MET A 635 28.42 -18.15 -9.94
N ALA A 636 29.07 -18.88 -10.86
CA ALA A 636 29.72 -18.35 -12.06
C ALA A 636 30.73 -17.21 -11.82
N HIS A 637 31.37 -17.17 -10.64
CA HIS A 637 32.42 -16.18 -10.39
C HIS A 637 33.70 -16.56 -11.15
N MET A 638 34.31 -15.59 -11.82
CA MET A 638 35.60 -15.77 -12.52
C MET A 638 36.73 -15.77 -11.49
N LEU A 639 37.15 -16.96 -11.05
CA LEU A 639 38.21 -17.15 -10.06
C LEU A 639 39.38 -17.97 -10.61
N ASP A 640 39.45 -18.18 -11.93
CA ASP A 640 40.45 -19.02 -12.59
C ASP A 640 41.89 -18.48 -12.46
N HIS A 641 42.02 -17.19 -12.15
CA HIS A 641 43.30 -16.55 -11.83
C HIS A 641 43.77 -16.81 -10.38
N LEU A 642 42.92 -17.38 -9.53
CA LEU A 642 43.28 -17.79 -8.18
C LEU A 642 43.65 -19.27 -8.19
N ALA A 643 44.84 -19.62 -7.66
CA ALA A 643 45.29 -21.01 -7.57
C ALA A 643 44.47 -21.81 -6.53
N LEU A 644 43.29 -22.29 -6.93
CA LEU A 644 42.46 -23.20 -6.14
C LEU A 644 43.04 -24.62 -6.26
N ASN A 645 43.91 -25.03 -5.33
CA ASN A 645 44.51 -26.37 -5.34
C ASN A 645 43.43 -27.46 -5.46
N GLU A 646 43.45 -28.25 -6.55
CA GLU A 646 42.46 -29.30 -6.86
C GLU A 646 42.59 -30.58 -6.00
N GLN A 647 43.49 -30.61 -5.02
CA GLN A 647 43.77 -31.83 -4.25
C GLN A 647 43.11 -31.77 -2.87
N ASN A 648 41.95 -32.43 -2.74
CA ASN A 648 41.61 -33.33 -1.63
C ASN A 648 40.12 -33.71 -1.66
N GLU A 649 39.77 -34.68 -2.51
CA GLU A 649 38.74 -35.67 -2.18
C GLU A 649 39.39 -37.05 -2.32
N THR A 650 40.03 -37.53 -1.27
CA THR A 650 40.35 -38.94 -1.14
C THR A 650 39.07 -39.69 -0.80
N THR A 651 38.62 -40.46 -1.78
CA THR A 651 37.69 -41.59 -1.65
C THR A 651 37.99 -42.40 -0.38
N ALA A 652 37.01 -42.51 0.51
CA ALA A 652 37.09 -43.42 1.64
C ALA A 652 37.08 -44.88 1.12
N PRO A 653 38.02 -45.75 1.54
CA PRO A 653 38.01 -47.14 1.15
C PRO A 653 36.89 -47.88 1.88
N THR A 654 36.14 -48.68 1.13
CA THR A 654 35.27 -49.75 1.61
C THR A 654 36.03 -50.64 2.59
N GLY A 655 35.63 -50.62 3.86
CA GLY A 655 36.12 -51.54 4.88
C GLY A 655 35.44 -52.91 4.71
N GLU A 656 36.20 -53.88 4.21
CA GLU A 656 36.02 -55.30 4.49
C GLU A 656 36.41 -55.63 5.94
N GLN A 657 35.98 -56.82 6.36
CA GLN A 657 36.35 -57.62 7.54
C GLN A 657 35.44 -57.39 8.76
N SER A 658 34.86 -58.40 9.41
CA SER A 658 35.08 -59.87 9.42
C SER A 658 33.88 -60.55 10.06
#